data_AF-A0A8I1XJU0-F1
#
_entry.id   AF-A0A8I1XJU0-F1
#
_cell.length_a   1.000
_cell.length_b   1.000
_cell.length_c   1.000
_cell.angle_alpha   90.00
_cell.angle_beta   90.00
_cell.angle_gamma   90.00
#
_symmetry.space_group_name_H-M   'P 1'
#
loop_
_entity.id
_entity.type
_entity.pdbx_description
1 polymer ?
#
loop_
_entity_poly.entity_id
_entity_poly.type
_entity_poly.pdbx_seq_one_letter_code
_entity_poly.pdbx_strand_id
1 'polypeptide(L)'
;MHRGPATLSGHAMTSTAALSSPDSANTPELGRVDADYTLDHKYTRTDGRIYLSGVQALVRLPLLQRLRDDAAGLATAGFISGYRGSPLGGLDLELWRARKHLDAAKVTFTPGLNEDLAATMVWGTQQTNLFPGANVQGVYGMWYGKGPGVDRSGDVFKHGNAAGTSPFGGVLALAADDHACRSSTLPHGSEDEFVSAMMPILNPAGVQDILDMGLLGWAMSRYTGRWIGFKTIAETVESSASVDVDPFARTIVLPEDFALPPGGLSIRWPDPPVDQEMRLHRYAIAAAQAFARANRIDKVVLDAPHARLGIVTTGKSYLDVLQALEYLGLDAQACAQIGIRVYKVGMTWPLEPVGISAFAQGLEDIVVVEEKEAFIERQMKELFYNWPASAGARPSIVGKYDEQGAWILPSTGELTPATIAAVIGRRILRLLPSSTINTDSIQQRLRWMDAKEAEMALPRAQFPRVPHYCSGCPHNTSTAVPEGSRALGGIGCHYMVTWMNRATDTFTHMGGEGVTWSGQAPFTDTPHVFQNLGDGTYFHSGSLAIRQSVATGVNITYKILYNDAVAMTGGQPVDGTLSVPDIAHQLRAEGIHEIAVVSDDIGKWTRRRDLFPPEVAFHDRGELDAVQQHLRTVKGVSILIFDQTCATEKRRRRKRGKLIDPPKRVMINSLVCEGCGDCGEKSFCVSVLPKETEFGRKRQIDQSNCNKDYSCVSGFCPSFVTVHGGAPRKGKRRDASTLLDTLPSPPKRTALERPWNILITGVGGTGVVTIGALLGMAGHLEGKGATVLDQTGLAQKGGAVTTHIRIARQPADIHAVRIAAGEADLVLGCDMVVVNDYWALSKVRDGRTQVVLNTYEAMPGTFTTQPDLQFPAAEIIAGVRTALGGQEPLLLDATQLATALLGDAIASNLFVLGYAWQHGLVPLSHAALMRAIELNGAAVTMNQQAFAWGRLAAIDLPAVQRAAGLADADAPAHLHGETPHARGPGRWEEHDLSGQSAPRALAQTDGSTLHGEVAAPAAPLDDEQLAHSLDEAIARRVAFLTDYQDAAYAHRYRSLVERVRTHELQRVPGSSALTEAVARYAFKLMAYKDEYEVARLYTRGDFQRRLQQQFEGDYTLRFHLAPPLLAKKDAHGNLIKREYGPWMFTAFKLLARLKFLRGGKFDVFGYSEERRGERQLIADYSATVDMLLERLDADNVGLAAQIASIPEHIRGYGHVKHAHLQEAKAREAALLAQWRNPKALHVVQAA
;
A
#
# COMPACT_ATOMS: atom_id res chain seq x y z
N MET A 1 3.69 -75.20 22.84
CA MET A 1 2.62 -76.14 23.25
C MET A 1 1.27 -75.47 22.99
N HIS A 2 0.43 -76.09 22.14
CA HIS A 2 -1.06 -76.06 22.03
C HIS A 2 -1.83 -74.75 22.35
N ARG A 3 -2.74 -74.18 21.54
CA ARG A 3 -3.72 -74.62 20.51
C ARG A 3 -4.09 -73.41 19.60
N GLY A 4 -4.44 -73.63 18.32
CA GLY A 4 -4.94 -72.60 17.36
C GLY A 4 -6.46 -72.37 17.42
N PRO A 5 -7.16 -72.06 16.31
CA PRO A 5 -7.03 -70.90 15.39
C PRO A 5 -8.33 -70.05 15.35
N ALA A 6 -8.31 -68.82 14.83
CA ALA A 6 -9.54 -68.07 14.50
C ALA A 6 -9.36 -67.18 13.26
N THR A 7 -10.41 -67.18 12.45
CA THR A 7 -10.54 -66.79 11.04
C THR A 7 -10.77 -65.30 10.78
N LEU A 8 -10.37 -64.89 9.57
CA LEU A 8 -10.66 -63.63 8.86
C LEU A 8 -12.14 -63.23 8.86
N SER A 9 -12.44 -61.95 9.15
CA SER A 9 -13.35 -61.08 8.37
C SER A 9 -13.39 -59.65 8.95
N GLY A 10 -13.45 -58.64 8.08
CA GLY A 10 -13.84 -57.26 8.43
C GLY A 10 -12.74 -56.20 8.31
N HIS A 11 -12.38 -55.80 7.08
CA HIS A 11 -11.73 -54.51 6.85
C HIS A 11 -12.78 -53.40 6.94
N ALA A 12 -12.83 -52.72 8.08
CA ALA A 12 -13.55 -51.48 8.25
C ALA A 12 -12.65 -50.30 7.82
N MET A 13 -13.20 -49.47 6.93
CA MET A 13 -12.58 -48.25 6.39
C MET A 13 -12.12 -47.31 7.51
N THR A 14 -10.84 -46.94 7.49
CA THR A 14 -10.25 -45.95 8.39
C THR A 14 -10.35 -44.57 7.75
N SER A 15 -11.18 -43.72 8.36
CA SER A 15 -11.27 -42.28 8.13
C SER A 15 -9.93 -41.59 8.47
N THR A 16 -9.55 -40.58 7.70
CA THR A 16 -8.29 -39.81 7.74
C THR A 16 -8.10 -38.91 8.97
N ALA A 17 -8.76 -39.20 10.09
CA ALA A 17 -8.61 -38.51 11.37
C ALA A 17 -7.74 -39.28 12.40
N ALA A 18 -7.09 -40.38 12.02
CA ALA A 18 -6.33 -41.23 12.96
C ALA A 18 -4.82 -41.22 12.69
N LEU A 19 -4.16 -40.08 12.92
CA LEU A 19 -2.73 -40.00 13.27
C LEU A 19 -2.46 -38.91 14.34
N SER A 20 -3.45 -38.65 15.19
CA SER A 20 -3.31 -37.90 16.44
C SER A 20 -4.26 -38.55 17.45
N SER A 21 -3.72 -39.11 18.54
CA SER A 21 -4.53 -39.69 19.62
C SER A 21 -5.49 -38.63 20.22
N PRO A 22 -6.78 -38.92 20.47
CA PRO A 22 -7.75 -37.91 20.90
C PRO A 22 -7.70 -37.50 22.38
N ASP A 23 -6.80 -38.03 23.21
CA ASP A 23 -6.85 -37.76 24.66
C ASP A 23 -6.07 -36.50 25.10
N SER A 24 -5.51 -35.73 24.17
CA SER A 24 -4.92 -34.40 24.46
C SER A 24 -5.84 -33.22 24.07
N ALA A 25 -6.96 -33.48 23.40
CA ALA A 25 -7.92 -32.46 22.99
C ALA A 25 -8.98 -32.25 24.07
N ASN A 26 -8.57 -31.68 25.22
CA ASN A 26 -9.49 -30.85 25.99
C ASN A 26 -9.81 -29.62 25.13
N THR A 27 -10.72 -29.81 24.18
CA THR A 27 -11.24 -28.76 23.31
C THR A 27 -11.92 -27.74 24.23
N PRO A 28 -11.46 -26.49 24.33
CA PRO A 28 -12.22 -25.50 25.08
C PRO A 28 -13.61 -25.40 24.44
N GLU A 29 -14.64 -25.43 25.28
CA GLU A 29 -16.03 -25.27 24.83
C GLU A 29 -16.12 -24.08 23.86
N LEU A 30 -16.57 -24.36 22.63
CA LEU A 30 -16.76 -23.35 21.58
C LEU A 30 -17.60 -22.19 22.13
N GLY A 31 -17.01 -21.00 22.19
CA GLY A 31 -17.67 -19.78 22.69
C GLY A 31 -17.11 -19.19 23.98
N ARG A 32 -16.17 -19.85 24.67
CA ARG A 32 -15.44 -19.25 25.80
C ARG A 32 -14.16 -18.57 25.28
N VAL A 33 -14.02 -17.27 25.56
CA VAL A 33 -12.81 -16.49 25.23
C VAL A 33 -11.65 -16.98 26.10
N ASP A 34 -10.52 -17.35 25.50
CA ASP A 34 -9.26 -17.65 26.23
C ASP A 34 -8.74 -16.35 26.88
N ALA A 35 -9.15 -16.11 28.12
CA ALA A 35 -8.79 -14.91 28.88
C ALA A 35 -7.30 -14.90 29.30
N ASP A 36 -6.71 -16.08 29.43
CA ASP A 36 -5.33 -16.28 29.90
C ASP A 36 -4.31 -16.12 28.77
N TYR A 37 -4.77 -16.06 27.50
CA TYR A 37 -3.88 -15.86 26.36
C TYR A 37 -3.14 -14.52 26.43
N THR A 38 -1.82 -14.57 26.19
CA THR A 38 -0.95 -13.40 26.05
C THR A 38 -0.24 -13.41 24.71
N LEU A 39 0.19 -12.25 24.21
CA LEU A 39 0.93 -12.16 22.95
C LEU A 39 2.29 -12.88 22.99
N ASP A 40 2.83 -13.18 24.18
CA ASP A 40 4.10 -13.89 24.34
C ASP A 40 3.94 -15.41 24.20
N HIS A 41 2.73 -15.95 24.34
CA HIS A 41 2.44 -17.39 24.16
C HIS A 41 2.83 -17.91 22.77
N LYS A 42 2.91 -17.04 21.76
CA LYS A 42 3.44 -17.41 20.44
C LYS A 42 4.87 -17.95 20.49
N TYR A 43 5.65 -17.66 21.54
CA TYR A 43 6.99 -18.22 21.75
C TYR A 43 7.08 -19.15 22.96
N THR A 44 6.26 -18.95 24.00
CA THR A 44 6.40 -19.66 25.28
C THR A 44 5.49 -20.86 25.48
N ARG A 45 4.27 -20.85 24.90
CA ARG A 45 3.34 -21.99 25.04
C ARG A 45 3.89 -23.16 24.21
N THR A 46 4.05 -24.34 24.82
CA THR A 46 4.69 -25.52 24.20
C THR A 46 3.68 -26.48 23.56
N ASP A 47 2.43 -26.46 24.02
CA ASP A 47 1.34 -27.32 23.55
C ASP A 47 0.06 -26.50 23.18
N GLY A 48 -0.81 -27.11 22.38
CA GLY A 48 -2.11 -26.54 22.03
C GLY A 48 -2.07 -25.42 20.99
N ARG A 49 -3.11 -24.58 20.97
CA ARG A 49 -3.31 -23.56 19.93
C ARG A 49 -2.63 -22.24 20.26
N ILE A 50 -2.01 -21.65 19.24
CA ILE A 50 -1.48 -20.28 19.25
C ILE A 50 -1.81 -19.56 17.94
N TYR A 51 -1.72 -18.22 17.96
CA TYR A 51 -1.92 -17.38 16.78
C TYR A 51 -0.60 -16.72 16.37
N LEU A 52 -0.17 -16.93 15.13
CA LEU A 52 1.08 -16.40 14.60
C LEU A 52 1.04 -16.15 13.10
N SER A 53 1.86 -15.19 12.67
CA SER A 53 2.18 -15.00 11.25
C SER A 53 3.21 -16.02 10.77
N GLY A 54 3.29 -16.29 9.47
CA GLY A 54 4.32 -17.15 8.91
C GLY A 54 5.75 -16.67 9.22
N VAL A 55 6.00 -15.36 9.24
CA VAL A 55 7.27 -14.79 9.76
C VAL A 55 7.51 -15.18 11.22
N GLN A 56 6.50 -15.11 12.08
CA GLN A 56 6.62 -15.54 13.48
C GLN A 56 6.81 -17.07 13.60
N ALA A 57 6.27 -17.86 12.67
CA ALA A 57 6.51 -19.29 12.58
C ALA A 57 7.99 -19.58 12.34
N LEU A 58 8.63 -18.84 11.43
CA LEU A 58 10.06 -18.96 11.15
C LEU A 58 10.93 -18.58 12.36
N VAL A 59 10.52 -17.61 13.17
CA VAL A 59 11.21 -17.27 14.44
C VAL A 59 11.01 -18.36 15.49
N ARG A 60 9.85 -19.00 15.53
CA ARG A 60 9.53 -20.07 16.48
C ARG A 60 10.20 -21.39 16.12
N LEU A 61 10.33 -21.70 14.83
CA LEU A 61 10.92 -22.93 14.32
C LEU A 61 12.27 -23.33 14.98
N PRO A 62 13.28 -22.44 15.12
CA PRO A 62 14.54 -22.77 15.81
C PRO A 62 14.37 -23.06 17.30
N LEU A 63 13.32 -22.54 17.95
CA LEU A 63 12.98 -22.89 19.34
C LEU A 63 12.44 -24.33 19.42
N LEU A 64 11.59 -24.73 18.46
CA LEU A 64 11.07 -26.10 18.39
C LEU A 64 12.20 -27.11 18.11
N GLN A 65 13.14 -26.78 17.23
CA GLN A 65 14.30 -27.64 16.99
C GLN A 65 15.16 -27.80 18.24
N ARG A 66 15.36 -26.71 19.01
CA ARG A 66 16.09 -26.78 20.28
C ARG A 66 15.43 -27.74 21.26
N LEU A 67 14.11 -27.64 21.42
CA LEU A 67 13.35 -28.53 22.30
C LEU A 67 13.48 -30.01 21.90
N ARG A 68 13.48 -30.29 20.60
CA ARG A 68 13.69 -31.65 20.09
C ARG A 68 15.11 -32.16 20.33
N ASP A 69 16.11 -31.31 20.09
CA ASP A 69 17.52 -31.66 20.32
C ASP A 69 17.78 -31.90 21.81
N ASP A 70 17.20 -31.09 22.70
CA ASP A 70 17.30 -31.29 24.14
C ASP A 70 16.65 -32.59 24.60
N ALA A 71 15.46 -32.92 24.07
CA ALA A 71 14.81 -34.21 24.34
C ALA A 71 15.61 -35.41 23.79
N ALA A 72 16.38 -35.21 22.73
CA ALA A 72 17.30 -36.22 22.18
C ALA A 72 18.67 -36.26 22.88
N GLY A 73 18.92 -35.40 23.88
CA GLY A 73 20.20 -35.32 24.61
C GLY A 73 21.34 -34.69 23.80
N LEU A 74 21.03 -33.89 22.77
CA LEU A 74 22.02 -33.25 21.90
C LEU A 74 22.34 -31.82 22.37
N ALA A 75 23.63 -31.53 22.52
CA ALA A 75 24.13 -30.21 22.85
C ALA A 75 24.35 -29.37 21.57
N THR A 76 23.26 -28.91 20.97
CA THR A 76 23.25 -28.08 19.76
C THR A 76 22.98 -26.59 20.05
N ALA A 77 23.24 -25.75 19.05
CA ALA A 77 22.88 -24.33 19.03
C ALA A 77 22.27 -23.96 17.67
N GLY A 78 21.58 -22.82 17.61
CA GLY A 78 21.01 -22.29 16.37
C GLY A 78 21.78 -21.08 15.85
N PHE A 79 21.84 -20.91 14.53
CA PHE A 79 22.37 -19.71 13.89
C PHE A 79 21.47 -19.24 12.76
N ILE A 80 21.20 -17.94 12.72
CA ILE A 80 20.33 -17.32 11.72
C ILE A 80 21.07 -16.15 11.09
N SER A 81 21.08 -16.09 9.76
CA SER A 81 21.58 -14.94 9.01
C SER A 81 20.86 -14.80 7.67
N GLY A 82 20.78 -13.60 7.15
CA GLY A 82 20.15 -13.32 5.87
C GLY A 82 20.14 -11.83 5.59
N TYR A 83 19.53 -11.46 4.47
CA TYR A 83 19.27 -10.05 4.16
C TYR A 83 17.78 -9.83 3.90
N ARG A 84 17.27 -8.75 4.48
CA ARG A 84 15.86 -8.38 4.46
C ARG A 84 15.36 -8.06 3.05
N GLY A 85 14.28 -8.71 2.66
CA GLY A 85 13.55 -8.43 1.43
C GLY A 85 12.13 -8.98 1.50
N SER A 86 11.16 -8.25 0.95
CA SER A 86 9.76 -8.70 0.89
C SER A 86 9.64 -10.03 0.12
N PRO A 87 8.89 -11.03 0.59
CA PRO A 87 7.94 -10.99 1.72
C PRO A 87 8.55 -11.27 3.13
N LEU A 88 9.84 -11.60 3.24
CA LEU A 88 10.53 -11.80 4.54
C LEU A 88 11.08 -10.51 5.16
N GLY A 89 10.69 -9.34 4.65
CA GLY A 89 11.25 -8.05 5.06
C GLY A 89 11.07 -7.74 6.56
N GLY A 90 10.09 -8.35 7.23
CA GLY A 90 9.85 -8.18 8.67
C GLY A 90 10.57 -9.17 9.59
N LEU A 91 11.32 -10.14 9.05
CA LEU A 91 11.90 -11.24 9.84
C LEU A 91 12.91 -10.74 10.88
N ASP A 92 13.84 -9.87 10.50
CA ASP A 92 14.85 -9.26 11.39
C ASP A 92 14.19 -8.57 12.59
N LEU A 93 13.11 -7.84 12.35
CA LEU A 93 12.37 -7.13 13.40
C LEU A 93 11.76 -8.11 14.41
N GLU A 94 11.20 -9.22 13.95
CA GLU A 94 10.64 -10.24 14.84
C GLU A 94 11.76 -11.00 15.57
N LEU A 95 12.89 -11.29 14.92
CA LEU A 95 14.06 -11.90 15.57
C LEU A 95 14.62 -11.00 16.68
N TRP A 96 14.77 -9.70 16.45
CA TRP A 96 15.20 -8.76 17.49
C TRP A 96 14.19 -8.65 18.64
N ARG A 97 12.88 -8.68 18.34
CA ARG A 97 11.83 -8.70 19.38
C ARG A 97 11.86 -9.98 20.21
N ALA A 98 12.13 -11.12 19.57
CA ALA A 98 12.21 -12.43 20.20
C ALA A 98 13.59 -12.75 20.81
N ARG A 99 14.54 -11.80 20.80
CA ARG A 99 15.92 -12.01 21.23
C ARG A 99 16.05 -12.73 22.58
N LYS A 100 15.22 -12.36 23.57
CA LYS A 100 15.21 -13.02 24.89
C LYS A 100 14.95 -14.53 24.79
N HIS A 101 14.02 -14.94 23.93
CA HIS A 101 13.65 -16.34 23.73
C HIS A 101 14.71 -17.08 22.91
N LEU A 102 15.28 -16.42 21.90
CA LEU A 102 16.38 -16.96 21.08
C LEU A 102 17.64 -17.19 21.93
N ASP A 103 18.05 -16.22 22.75
CA ASP A 103 19.21 -16.32 23.63
C ASP A 103 19.03 -17.48 24.64
N ALA A 104 17.83 -17.63 25.21
CA ALA A 104 17.51 -18.74 26.12
C ALA A 104 17.59 -20.12 25.42
N ALA A 105 17.25 -20.18 24.14
CA ALA A 105 17.37 -21.38 23.31
C ALA A 105 18.75 -21.58 22.66
N LYS A 106 19.74 -20.73 22.97
CA LYS A 106 21.08 -20.73 22.35
C LYS A 106 21.03 -20.53 20.83
N VAL A 107 20.15 -19.66 20.36
CA VAL A 107 20.01 -19.29 18.94
C VAL A 107 20.60 -17.90 18.73
N THR A 108 21.65 -17.82 17.92
CA THR A 108 22.32 -16.55 17.58
C THR A 108 21.79 -16.01 16.26
N PHE A 109 21.30 -14.78 16.25
CA PHE A 109 20.94 -14.07 15.02
C PHE A 109 22.00 -13.01 14.70
N THR A 110 22.55 -13.06 13.49
CA THR A 110 23.46 -12.03 12.96
C THR A 110 22.98 -11.63 11.57
N PRO A 111 22.45 -10.40 11.38
CA PRO A 111 22.03 -9.95 10.05
C PRO A 111 23.24 -9.92 9.10
N GLY A 112 23.03 -10.32 7.85
CA GLY A 112 24.04 -10.24 6.82
C GLY A 112 24.15 -8.84 6.23
N LEU A 113 25.32 -8.48 5.72
CA LEU A 113 25.49 -7.25 4.94
C LEU A 113 24.76 -7.34 3.59
N ASN A 114 24.83 -8.52 2.99
CA ASN A 114 24.10 -8.96 1.82
C ASN A 114 23.83 -10.47 1.94
N GLU A 115 23.05 -11.01 1.01
CA GLU A 115 22.60 -12.40 0.98
C GLU A 115 23.74 -13.41 0.90
N ASP A 116 24.77 -13.10 0.09
CA ASP A 116 25.91 -13.97 -0.17
C ASP A 116 26.83 -14.11 1.06
N LEU A 117 27.13 -12.99 1.74
CA LEU A 117 27.89 -12.99 2.98
C LEU A 117 27.11 -13.62 4.13
N ALA A 118 25.78 -13.48 4.15
CA ALA A 118 24.92 -14.19 5.10
C ALA A 118 25.01 -15.71 4.93
N ALA A 119 24.91 -16.20 3.68
CA ALA A 119 25.05 -17.62 3.38
C ALA A 119 26.45 -18.12 3.74
N THR A 120 27.48 -17.30 3.51
CA THR A 120 28.87 -17.63 3.88
C THR A 120 29.02 -17.80 5.40
N MET A 121 28.40 -16.94 6.21
CA MET A 121 28.39 -17.11 7.67
C MET A 121 27.67 -18.39 8.09
N VAL A 122 26.52 -18.70 7.48
CA VAL A 122 25.79 -19.96 7.74
C VAL A 122 26.66 -21.17 7.39
N TRP A 123 27.38 -21.14 6.27
CA TRP A 123 28.33 -22.20 5.91
C TRP A 123 29.45 -22.36 6.94
N GLY A 124 30.00 -21.26 7.44
CA GLY A 124 31.00 -21.27 8.50
C GLY A 124 30.54 -22.03 9.75
N THR A 125 29.25 -21.93 10.12
CA THR A 125 28.72 -22.67 11.29
C THR A 125 28.80 -24.19 11.14
N GLN A 126 28.73 -24.71 9.92
CA GLN A 126 28.80 -26.14 9.64
C GLN A 126 30.24 -26.68 9.76
N GLN A 127 31.23 -25.80 9.76
CA GLN A 127 32.65 -26.15 9.86
C GLN A 127 33.16 -26.19 11.30
N THR A 128 32.35 -25.75 12.29
CA THR A 128 32.75 -25.61 13.70
C THR A 128 33.38 -26.89 14.27
N ASN A 129 32.82 -28.07 13.92
CA ASN A 129 33.28 -29.36 14.42
C ASN A 129 34.44 -29.98 13.63
N LEU A 130 34.95 -29.31 12.58
CA LEU A 130 36.14 -29.74 11.84
C LEU A 130 37.44 -29.37 12.55
N PHE A 131 37.38 -28.46 13.54
CA PHE A 131 38.53 -27.94 14.26
C PHE A 131 38.38 -28.15 15.78
N PRO A 132 39.48 -28.26 16.55
CA PRO A 132 39.41 -28.37 18.01
C PRO A 132 38.83 -27.08 18.62
N GLY A 133 38.13 -27.21 19.75
CA GLY A 133 37.56 -26.06 20.50
C GLY A 133 36.06 -25.82 20.31
N ALA A 134 35.36 -26.67 19.53
CA ALA A 134 33.91 -26.64 19.44
C ALA A 134 33.26 -26.88 20.82
N ASN A 135 32.35 -25.98 21.21
CA ASN A 135 31.61 -26.04 22.48
C ASN A 135 30.19 -26.63 22.35
N VAL A 136 29.81 -27.04 21.14
CA VAL A 136 28.55 -27.67 20.78
C VAL A 136 28.79 -28.82 19.79
N GLN A 137 27.88 -29.79 19.75
CA GLN A 137 27.97 -30.95 18.85
C GLN A 137 27.60 -30.60 17.41
N GLY A 138 26.85 -29.53 17.20
CA GLY A 138 26.46 -29.03 15.89
C GLY A 138 25.66 -27.74 15.99
N VAL A 139 25.62 -26.99 14.90
CA VAL A 139 24.86 -25.75 14.78
C VAL A 139 23.84 -25.90 13.67
N TYR A 140 22.54 -25.80 13.97
CA TYR A 140 21.51 -25.77 12.93
C TYR A 140 21.35 -24.34 12.41
N GLY A 141 21.48 -24.18 11.10
CA GLY A 141 21.51 -22.90 10.40
C GLY A 141 20.20 -22.58 9.71
N MET A 142 19.83 -21.31 9.68
CA MET A 142 18.78 -20.75 8.83
C MET A 142 19.34 -19.58 8.04
N TRP A 143 19.36 -19.72 6.72
CA TRP A 143 19.63 -18.62 5.79
C TRP A 143 18.31 -18.07 5.24
N TYR A 144 18.19 -16.76 4.99
CA TYR A 144 17.06 -16.19 4.27
C TYR A 144 17.46 -15.09 3.28
N GLY A 145 16.76 -15.07 2.15
CA GLY A 145 16.90 -14.03 1.13
C GLY A 145 15.67 -13.98 0.23
N LYS A 146 15.50 -12.84 -0.45
CA LYS A 146 14.52 -12.72 -1.54
C LYS A 146 15.04 -13.44 -2.79
N GLY A 147 14.18 -13.78 -3.74
CA GLY A 147 14.53 -14.35 -5.05
C GLY A 147 15.86 -13.86 -5.66
N PRO A 148 16.04 -12.56 -5.97
CA PRO A 148 17.33 -12.06 -6.50
C PRO A 148 18.55 -12.27 -5.59
N GLY A 149 18.32 -12.40 -4.29
CA GLY A 149 19.33 -12.77 -3.31
C GLY A 149 19.72 -14.25 -3.38
N VAL A 150 18.79 -15.13 -3.77
CA VAL A 150 19.07 -16.53 -4.12
C VAL A 150 19.96 -16.57 -5.36
N ASP A 151 19.62 -15.84 -6.42
CA ASP A 151 20.42 -15.74 -7.66
C ASP A 151 21.86 -15.31 -7.35
N ARG A 152 22.00 -14.27 -6.52
CA ARG A 152 23.30 -13.72 -6.11
C ARG A 152 24.14 -14.70 -5.29
N SER A 153 23.50 -15.58 -4.50
CA SER A 153 24.18 -16.48 -3.56
C SER A 153 24.51 -17.86 -4.17
N GLY A 154 24.32 -18.04 -5.48
CA GLY A 154 24.52 -19.33 -6.13
C GLY A 154 25.91 -19.94 -5.95
N ASP A 155 26.96 -19.12 -5.85
CA ASP A 155 28.34 -19.62 -5.64
C ASP A 155 28.53 -20.25 -4.26
N VAL A 156 28.13 -19.56 -3.20
CA VAL A 156 28.21 -20.08 -1.83
C VAL A 156 27.26 -21.26 -1.61
N PHE A 157 26.10 -21.30 -2.27
CA PHE A 157 25.24 -22.49 -2.23
C PHE A 157 25.93 -23.72 -2.83
N LYS A 158 26.64 -23.58 -3.94
CA LYS A 158 27.40 -24.69 -4.53
C LYS A 158 28.51 -25.18 -3.61
N HIS A 159 29.30 -24.27 -3.05
CA HIS A 159 30.39 -24.63 -2.12
C HIS A 159 29.86 -25.25 -0.83
N GLY A 160 28.87 -24.61 -0.21
CA GLY A 160 28.25 -25.06 1.04
C GLY A 160 27.56 -26.41 0.88
N ASN A 161 26.82 -26.59 -0.22
CA ASN A 161 26.13 -27.83 -0.48
C ASN A 161 27.10 -28.95 -0.89
N ALA A 162 28.12 -28.71 -1.72
CA ALA A 162 29.12 -29.73 -2.09
C ALA A 162 29.86 -30.28 -0.86
N ALA A 163 30.39 -29.39 -0.01
CA ALA A 163 31.06 -29.75 1.24
C ALA A 163 30.12 -30.49 2.20
N GLY A 164 28.90 -29.96 2.35
CA GLY A 164 27.83 -30.53 3.15
C GLY A 164 27.66 -29.91 4.53
N THR A 165 26.80 -30.51 5.35
CA THR A 165 26.46 -30.04 6.70
C THR A 165 27.07 -30.91 7.80
N SER A 166 27.15 -30.37 9.01
CA SER A 166 27.58 -31.13 10.20
C SER A 166 26.53 -32.19 10.57
N PRO A 167 26.91 -33.38 11.08
CA PRO A 167 25.99 -34.46 11.45
C PRO A 167 24.85 -34.03 12.41
N PHE A 168 25.15 -33.13 13.35
CA PHE A 168 24.17 -32.57 14.30
C PHE A 168 23.82 -31.11 13.99
N GLY A 169 24.29 -30.58 12.85
CA GLY A 169 23.99 -29.24 12.37
C GLY A 169 22.76 -29.23 11.48
N GLY A 170 22.96 -28.92 10.20
CA GLY A 170 21.92 -28.85 9.17
C GLY A 170 21.54 -27.42 8.82
N VAL A 171 21.11 -27.18 7.58
CA VAL A 171 20.82 -25.84 7.05
C VAL A 171 19.50 -25.82 6.30
N LEU A 172 18.65 -24.84 6.65
CA LEU A 172 17.48 -24.42 5.89
C LEU A 172 17.80 -23.12 5.15
N ALA A 173 17.59 -23.08 3.84
CA ALA A 173 17.77 -21.90 3.01
C ALA A 173 16.40 -21.38 2.54
N LEU A 174 15.89 -20.33 3.18
CA LEU A 174 14.58 -19.76 2.88
C LEU A 174 14.66 -18.88 1.62
N ALA A 175 13.95 -19.27 0.57
CA ALA A 175 13.76 -18.45 -0.64
C ALA A 175 12.44 -17.70 -0.55
N ALA A 176 12.48 -16.37 -0.49
CA ALA A 176 11.29 -15.52 -0.46
C ALA A 176 10.91 -15.08 -1.89
N ASP A 177 10.01 -15.82 -2.51
CA ASP A 177 9.53 -15.61 -3.88
C ASP A 177 8.30 -14.67 -3.93
N ASP A 178 8.26 -13.83 -4.97
CA ASP A 178 7.16 -12.90 -5.27
C ASP A 178 6.67 -13.17 -6.71
N HIS A 179 5.73 -14.10 -6.85
CA HIS A 179 5.24 -14.55 -8.16
C HIS A 179 4.51 -13.45 -8.94
N ALA A 180 3.79 -12.57 -8.26
CA ALA A 180 3.06 -11.46 -8.88
C ALA A 180 3.87 -10.17 -9.03
N CYS A 181 5.13 -10.15 -8.56
CA CYS A 181 5.98 -8.96 -8.61
C CYS A 181 5.34 -7.73 -7.94
N ARG A 182 4.62 -7.92 -6.82
CA ARG A 182 3.91 -6.81 -6.13
C ARG A 182 4.86 -5.87 -5.39
N SER A 183 6.00 -6.41 -4.97
CA SER A 183 7.02 -5.74 -4.15
C SER A 183 8.42 -5.91 -4.72
N SER A 184 8.51 -6.36 -5.98
CA SER A 184 9.74 -6.74 -6.68
C SER A 184 9.87 -5.98 -7.98
N THR A 185 11.06 -6.06 -8.59
CA THR A 185 11.29 -5.56 -9.95
C THR A 185 11.01 -6.61 -11.02
N LEU A 186 11.04 -7.89 -10.66
CA LEU A 186 10.75 -9.03 -11.53
C LEU A 186 9.89 -10.07 -10.80
N PRO A 187 8.95 -10.74 -11.49
CA PRO A 187 8.35 -11.98 -11.01
C PRO A 187 9.44 -13.04 -10.81
N HIS A 188 9.42 -13.78 -9.71
CA HIS A 188 10.50 -14.71 -9.36
C HIS A 188 9.99 -16.10 -8.96
N GLY A 189 10.78 -17.15 -9.20
CA GLY A 189 10.63 -18.49 -8.65
C GLY A 189 12.02 -19.12 -8.49
N SER A 190 12.39 -19.53 -7.27
CA SER A 190 13.77 -19.88 -6.90
C SER A 190 14.13 -21.37 -7.08
N GLU A 191 13.22 -22.19 -7.65
CA GLU A 191 13.41 -23.63 -7.66
C GLU A 191 14.61 -24.09 -8.49
N ASP A 192 14.76 -23.62 -9.72
CA ASP A 192 15.84 -24.06 -10.61
C ASP A 192 17.22 -23.59 -10.11
N GLU A 193 17.30 -22.48 -9.37
CA GLU A 193 18.52 -22.01 -8.72
C GLU A 193 18.99 -23.00 -7.65
N PHE A 194 18.08 -23.50 -6.82
CA PHE A 194 18.40 -24.54 -5.83
C PHE A 194 18.76 -25.88 -6.50
N VAL A 195 18.08 -26.24 -7.60
CA VAL A 195 18.45 -27.43 -8.39
C VAL A 195 19.87 -27.29 -8.95
N SER A 196 20.26 -26.10 -9.40
CA SER A 196 21.60 -25.83 -9.92
C SER A 196 22.71 -26.04 -8.88
N ALA A 197 22.37 -25.92 -7.59
CA ALA A 197 23.24 -26.22 -6.45
C ALA A 197 23.02 -27.63 -5.87
N MET A 198 22.09 -28.43 -6.43
CA MET A 198 21.67 -29.74 -5.96
C MET A 198 21.12 -29.77 -4.53
N MET A 199 20.34 -28.74 -4.18
CA MET A 199 19.69 -28.61 -2.88
C MET A 199 18.26 -29.16 -2.95
N PRO A 200 17.88 -30.16 -2.12
CA PRO A 200 16.49 -30.60 -2.01
C PRO A 200 15.59 -29.44 -1.58
N ILE A 201 14.36 -29.38 -2.10
CA ILE A 201 13.46 -28.24 -1.95
C ILE A 201 12.18 -28.68 -1.27
N LEU A 202 11.86 -28.04 -0.14
CA LEU A 202 10.60 -28.19 0.57
C LEU A 202 9.68 -27.00 0.30
N ASN A 203 8.39 -27.27 0.04
CA ASN A 203 7.40 -26.27 -0.33
C ASN A 203 6.18 -26.29 0.62
N PRO A 204 6.21 -25.53 1.73
CA PRO A 204 5.08 -25.42 2.65
C PRO A 204 3.86 -24.76 2.00
N ALA A 205 2.66 -25.27 2.31
CA ALA A 205 1.40 -24.70 1.81
C ALA A 205 0.85 -23.56 2.68
N GLY A 206 1.23 -23.50 3.95
CA GLY A 206 0.73 -22.51 4.91
C GLY A 206 1.52 -22.50 6.21
N VAL A 207 1.02 -21.76 7.21
CA VAL A 207 1.74 -21.48 8.46
C VAL A 207 2.06 -22.75 9.27
N GLN A 208 1.15 -23.73 9.33
CA GLN A 208 1.40 -25.01 10.00
C GLN A 208 2.52 -25.80 9.31
N ASP A 209 2.49 -25.87 7.98
CA ASP A 209 3.51 -26.57 7.19
C ASP A 209 4.90 -25.94 7.39
N ILE A 210 5.01 -24.63 7.64
CA ILE A 210 6.30 -23.99 7.95
C ILE A 210 6.96 -24.65 9.17
N LEU A 211 6.18 -24.91 10.22
CA LEU A 211 6.69 -25.56 11.44
C LEU A 211 7.02 -27.03 11.16
N ASP A 212 6.07 -27.77 10.57
CA ASP A 212 6.17 -29.22 10.39
C ASP A 212 7.27 -29.61 9.38
N MET A 213 7.34 -28.89 8.25
CA MET A 213 8.32 -29.14 7.19
C MET A 213 9.67 -28.51 7.50
N GLY A 214 9.71 -27.42 8.29
CA GLY A 214 10.96 -26.84 8.76
C GLY A 214 11.76 -27.83 9.61
N LEU A 215 11.10 -28.50 10.56
CA LEU A 215 11.71 -29.54 11.40
C LEU A 215 12.20 -30.73 10.57
N LEU A 216 11.41 -31.15 9.56
CA LEU A 216 11.86 -32.15 8.60
C LEU A 216 13.08 -31.69 7.81
N GLY A 217 13.13 -30.43 7.39
CA GLY A 217 14.22 -29.93 6.56
C GLY A 217 15.54 -29.93 7.30
N TRP A 218 15.60 -29.56 8.59
CA TRP A 218 16.84 -29.74 9.36
C TRP A 218 17.22 -31.22 9.53
N ALA A 219 16.25 -32.10 9.79
CA ALA A 219 16.53 -33.53 9.90
C ALA A 219 17.01 -34.13 8.56
N MET A 220 16.40 -33.75 7.44
CA MET A 220 16.82 -34.13 6.10
C MET A 220 18.22 -33.59 5.82
N SER A 221 18.50 -32.34 6.20
CA SER A 221 19.81 -31.73 6.04
C SER A 221 20.89 -32.51 6.78
N ARG A 222 20.63 -32.90 8.04
CA ARG A 222 21.53 -33.74 8.85
C ARG A 222 21.76 -35.12 8.20
N TYR A 223 20.71 -35.74 7.69
CA TYR A 223 20.77 -37.08 7.09
C TYR A 223 21.51 -37.11 5.73
N THR A 224 21.13 -36.19 4.84
CA THR A 224 21.68 -36.09 3.47
C THR A 224 23.00 -35.35 3.42
N GLY A 225 23.37 -34.64 4.49
CA GLY A 225 24.48 -33.71 4.51
C GLY A 225 24.30 -32.53 3.56
N ARG A 226 23.10 -32.23 3.05
CA ARG A 226 22.82 -31.17 2.07
C ARG A 226 22.07 -29.99 2.70
N TRP A 227 22.19 -28.83 2.09
CA TRP A 227 21.34 -27.69 2.43
C TRP A 227 19.96 -27.90 1.83
N ILE A 228 18.92 -27.54 2.56
CA ILE A 228 17.54 -27.72 2.12
C ILE A 228 16.95 -26.37 1.74
N GLY A 229 16.64 -26.20 0.46
CA GLY A 229 15.86 -25.08 -0.03
C GLY A 229 14.46 -25.12 0.58
N PHE A 230 13.96 -23.97 1.02
CA PHE A 230 12.66 -23.85 1.67
C PHE A 230 11.90 -22.71 1.01
N LYS A 231 10.97 -23.06 0.13
CA LYS A 231 10.25 -22.06 -0.66
C LYS A 231 9.22 -21.35 0.20
N THR A 232 9.32 -20.04 0.26
CA THR A 232 8.38 -19.16 0.95
C THR A 232 7.84 -18.14 -0.03
N ILE A 233 6.53 -17.95 -0.03
CA ILE A 233 5.86 -16.93 -0.83
C ILE A 233 5.04 -16.02 0.08
N ALA A 234 4.65 -14.85 -0.44
CA ALA A 234 3.86 -13.86 0.31
C ALA A 234 2.68 -14.48 1.07
N GLU A 235 1.90 -15.36 0.44
CA GLU A 235 0.74 -16.00 1.07
C GLU A 235 1.09 -16.96 2.20
N THR A 236 2.30 -17.50 2.22
CA THR A 236 2.74 -18.40 3.29
C THR A 236 3.33 -17.65 4.48
N VAL A 237 4.03 -16.53 4.23
CA VAL A 237 4.77 -15.82 5.30
C VAL A 237 4.08 -14.54 5.80
N GLU A 238 3.33 -13.86 4.94
CA GLU A 238 2.54 -12.67 5.28
C GLU A 238 1.12 -13.03 5.74
N SER A 239 0.76 -14.32 5.72
CA SER A 239 -0.46 -14.79 6.37
C SER A 239 -0.27 -15.04 7.86
N SER A 240 -1.35 -14.83 8.61
CA SER A 240 -1.46 -15.19 10.03
C SER A 240 -2.59 -16.19 10.21
N ALA A 241 -2.34 -17.21 11.01
CA ALA A 241 -3.29 -18.29 11.26
C ALA A 241 -3.23 -18.75 12.71
N SER A 242 -4.33 -19.35 13.16
CA SER A 242 -4.29 -20.24 14.32
C SER A 242 -3.60 -21.53 13.93
N VAL A 243 -2.57 -21.94 14.67
CA VAL A 243 -1.83 -23.18 14.45
C VAL A 243 -1.71 -23.97 15.74
N ASP A 244 -1.54 -25.28 15.61
CA ASP A 244 -1.27 -26.18 16.71
C ASP A 244 0.24 -26.31 16.89
N VAL A 245 0.68 -26.20 18.13
CA VAL A 245 2.08 -26.38 18.49
C VAL A 245 2.23 -27.58 19.38
N ASP A 246 3.06 -28.51 18.94
CA ASP A 246 3.66 -29.55 19.75
C ASP A 246 4.96 -29.95 19.03
N PRO A 247 6.14 -29.72 19.65
CA PRO A 247 7.41 -30.07 19.03
C PRO A 247 7.54 -31.57 18.73
N PHE A 248 6.72 -32.44 19.32
CA PHE A 248 6.77 -33.89 19.19
C PHE A 248 5.59 -34.50 18.44
N ALA A 249 4.61 -33.70 17.99
CA ALA A 249 3.45 -34.17 17.23
C ALA A 249 3.86 -35.00 15.99
N ARG A 250 5.02 -34.69 15.41
CA ARG A 250 5.60 -35.46 14.31
C ARG A 250 6.82 -36.28 14.74
N THR A 251 6.74 -37.57 14.47
CA THR A 251 7.87 -38.49 14.53
C THR A 251 8.66 -38.41 13.22
N ILE A 252 9.99 -38.18 13.32
CA ILE A 252 10.89 -38.12 12.17
C ILE A 252 11.59 -39.47 12.06
N VAL A 253 11.55 -40.08 10.88
CA VAL A 253 12.08 -41.42 10.60
C VAL A 253 13.33 -41.30 9.73
N LEU A 254 14.43 -41.93 10.12
CA LEU A 254 15.62 -42.06 9.28
C LEU A 254 15.48 -43.31 8.40
N PRO A 255 15.75 -43.22 7.08
CA PRO A 255 15.67 -44.39 6.19
C PRO A 255 16.66 -45.49 6.59
N GLU A 256 16.18 -46.73 6.62
CA GLU A 256 17.00 -47.94 6.80
C GLU A 256 17.26 -48.66 5.47
N ASP A 257 16.51 -48.32 4.43
CA ASP A 257 16.51 -48.95 3.10
C ASP A 257 17.45 -48.24 2.08
N PHE A 258 18.35 -47.38 2.56
CA PHE A 258 19.33 -46.66 1.75
C PHE A 258 20.76 -46.85 2.27
N ALA A 259 21.67 -47.28 1.40
CA ALA A 259 23.08 -47.48 1.74
C ALA A 259 23.87 -46.16 1.64
N LEU A 260 24.27 -45.61 2.79
CA LEU A 260 25.14 -44.43 2.86
C LEU A 260 26.56 -44.75 2.34
N PRO A 261 27.26 -43.78 1.70
CA PRO A 261 28.64 -43.97 1.25
C PRO A 261 29.61 -44.11 2.43
N PRO A 262 30.82 -44.68 2.22
CA PRO A 262 31.87 -44.71 3.23
C PRO A 262 32.15 -43.32 3.83
N GLY A 263 32.16 -43.23 5.16
CA GLY A 263 32.32 -41.96 5.88
C GLY A 263 31.07 -41.05 5.89
N GLY A 264 29.92 -41.51 5.38
CA GLY A 264 28.66 -40.78 5.40
C GLY A 264 28.60 -39.61 4.39
N LEU A 265 27.61 -38.72 4.54
CA LEU A 265 27.38 -37.58 3.65
C LEU A 265 27.71 -36.21 4.29
N SER A 266 28.03 -36.19 5.57
CA SER A 266 28.36 -34.97 6.31
C SER A 266 29.70 -34.37 5.88
N ILE A 267 29.86 -33.08 6.16
CA ILE A 267 31.07 -32.30 5.92
C ILE A 267 32.29 -32.91 6.62
N ARG A 268 33.46 -32.82 5.97
CA ARG A 268 34.74 -33.30 6.49
C ARG A 268 35.89 -32.44 5.98
N TRP A 269 37.04 -32.57 6.64
CA TRP A 269 38.28 -31.94 6.21
C TRP A 269 39.48 -32.85 6.51
N PRO A 270 40.46 -32.98 5.60
CA PRO A 270 40.46 -32.52 4.21
C PRO A 270 39.44 -33.29 3.34
N ASP A 271 38.95 -32.67 2.26
CA ASP A 271 37.91 -33.25 1.41
C ASP A 271 38.10 -32.86 -0.07
N PRO A 272 38.68 -33.74 -0.90
CA PRO A 272 38.96 -33.44 -2.30
C PRO A 272 37.70 -33.07 -3.11
N PRO A 273 37.75 -32.06 -4.01
CA PRO A 273 36.58 -31.62 -4.76
C PRO A 273 35.87 -32.72 -5.58
N VAL A 274 36.63 -33.65 -6.18
CA VAL A 274 36.08 -34.76 -6.98
C VAL A 274 35.29 -35.73 -6.09
N ASP A 275 35.71 -35.95 -4.85
CA ASP A 275 34.99 -36.80 -3.91
C ASP A 275 33.69 -36.13 -3.41
N GLN A 276 33.70 -34.80 -3.27
CA GLN A 276 32.49 -34.03 -2.97
C GLN A 276 31.46 -34.15 -4.09
N GLU A 277 31.88 -33.95 -5.34
CA GLU A 277 31.03 -34.12 -6.53
C GLU A 277 30.44 -35.54 -6.58
N MET A 278 31.27 -36.56 -6.38
CA MET A 278 30.82 -37.95 -6.38
C MET A 278 29.73 -38.20 -5.33
N ARG A 279 29.91 -37.73 -4.10
CA ARG A 279 28.89 -37.87 -3.04
C ARG A 279 27.62 -37.11 -3.37
N LEU A 280 27.75 -35.90 -3.91
CA LEU A 280 26.63 -35.04 -4.27
C LEU A 280 25.77 -35.69 -5.37
N HIS A 281 26.37 -36.11 -6.47
CA HIS A 281 25.64 -36.66 -7.61
C HIS A 281 25.13 -38.09 -7.38
N ARG A 282 25.95 -38.97 -6.78
CA ARG A 282 25.63 -40.40 -6.68
C ARG A 282 24.73 -40.74 -5.49
N TYR A 283 24.90 -40.04 -4.37
CA TYR A 283 24.29 -40.44 -3.11
C TYR A 283 23.30 -39.42 -2.56
N ALA A 284 23.60 -38.12 -2.62
CA ALA A 284 22.81 -37.12 -1.89
C ALA A 284 21.36 -36.99 -2.39
N ILE A 285 21.15 -36.97 -3.71
CA ILE A 285 19.80 -36.89 -4.31
C ILE A 285 18.96 -38.13 -3.93
N ALA A 286 19.55 -39.33 -4.06
CA ALA A 286 18.87 -40.57 -3.72
C ALA A 286 18.58 -40.69 -2.21
N ALA A 287 19.48 -40.17 -1.35
CA ALA A 287 19.27 -40.08 0.09
C ALA A 287 18.09 -39.17 0.43
N ALA A 288 17.94 -38.03 -0.27
CA ALA A 288 16.80 -37.13 -0.09
C ALA A 288 15.47 -37.81 -0.47
N GLN A 289 15.43 -38.54 -1.60
CA GLN A 289 14.25 -39.32 -2.00
C GLN A 289 13.89 -40.40 -0.96
N ALA A 290 14.87 -41.15 -0.47
CA ALA A 290 14.66 -42.14 0.59
C ALA A 290 14.11 -41.51 1.88
N PHE A 291 14.66 -40.36 2.28
CA PHE A 291 14.19 -39.60 3.44
C PHE A 291 12.75 -39.12 3.26
N ALA A 292 12.42 -38.58 2.08
CA ALA A 292 11.09 -38.10 1.77
C ALA A 292 10.05 -39.24 1.79
N ARG A 293 10.40 -40.40 1.26
CA ARG A 293 9.57 -41.62 1.31
C ARG A 293 9.32 -42.08 2.75
N ALA A 294 10.38 -42.22 3.54
CA ALA A 294 10.28 -42.68 4.93
C ALA A 294 9.40 -41.76 5.80
N ASN A 295 9.46 -40.45 5.56
CA ASN A 295 8.70 -39.46 6.32
C ASN A 295 7.35 -39.08 5.69
N ARG A 296 6.97 -39.70 4.55
CA ARG A 296 5.77 -39.38 3.77
C ARG A 296 5.61 -37.87 3.58
N ILE A 297 6.67 -37.22 3.12
CA ILE A 297 6.67 -35.78 2.86
C ILE A 297 5.62 -35.45 1.79
N ASP A 298 5.63 -36.24 0.72
CA ASP A 298 4.59 -36.23 -0.29
C ASP A 298 3.47 -37.18 0.11
N LYS A 299 2.21 -36.80 -0.13
CA LYS A 299 1.04 -37.54 0.35
C LYS A 299 -0.16 -37.47 -0.59
N VAL A 300 -0.88 -38.58 -0.71
CA VAL A 300 -2.24 -38.60 -1.25
C VAL A 300 -3.16 -37.99 -0.19
N VAL A 301 -3.77 -36.86 -0.52
CA VAL A 301 -4.64 -36.09 0.39
C VAL A 301 -6.13 -36.34 0.15
N LEU A 302 -6.46 -36.80 -1.06
CA LEU A 302 -7.79 -37.26 -1.43
C LEU A 302 -7.63 -38.49 -2.32
N ASP A 303 -8.34 -39.57 -2.01
CA ASP A 303 -8.27 -40.82 -2.75
C ASP A 303 -9.66 -41.31 -3.18
N ALA A 304 -9.69 -42.10 -4.25
CA ALA A 304 -10.89 -42.71 -4.80
C ALA A 304 -10.61 -44.19 -5.15
N PRO A 305 -11.52 -45.12 -4.81
CA PRO A 305 -11.35 -46.55 -5.10
C PRO A 305 -11.18 -46.87 -6.60
N HIS A 306 -11.79 -46.06 -7.47
CA HIS A 306 -11.75 -46.17 -8.92
C HIS A 306 -11.27 -44.85 -9.54
N ALA A 307 -10.09 -44.38 -9.10
CA ALA A 307 -9.53 -43.12 -9.57
C ALA A 307 -9.20 -43.18 -11.08
N ARG A 308 -9.65 -42.17 -11.83
CA ARG A 308 -9.37 -41.97 -13.27
C ARG A 308 -8.62 -40.67 -13.53
N LEU A 309 -8.90 -39.62 -12.72
CA LEU A 309 -8.26 -38.32 -12.80
C LEU A 309 -7.38 -38.09 -11.57
N GLY A 310 -6.08 -37.85 -11.80
CA GLY A 310 -5.15 -37.38 -10.79
C GLY A 310 -4.95 -35.88 -10.85
N ILE A 311 -4.82 -35.25 -9.68
CA ILE A 311 -4.37 -33.88 -9.55
C ILE A 311 -3.10 -33.90 -8.70
N VAL A 312 -1.99 -33.44 -9.27
CA VAL A 312 -0.73 -33.27 -8.55
C VAL A 312 -0.53 -31.80 -8.26
N THR A 313 -0.23 -31.43 -7.02
CA THR A 313 -0.12 -30.04 -6.61
C THR A 313 0.87 -29.86 -5.47
N THR A 314 1.33 -28.63 -5.23
CA THR A 314 2.35 -28.31 -4.22
C THR A 314 2.13 -26.94 -3.58
N GLY A 315 2.73 -26.72 -2.41
CA GLY A 315 2.75 -25.41 -1.74
C GLY A 315 1.36 -24.77 -1.67
N LYS A 316 1.28 -23.48 -1.97
CA LYS A 316 0.00 -22.75 -2.04
C LYS A 316 -0.98 -23.32 -3.06
N SER A 317 -0.52 -23.82 -4.22
CA SER A 317 -1.41 -24.36 -5.24
C SER A 317 -2.26 -25.52 -4.71
N TYR A 318 -1.81 -26.22 -3.68
CA TYR A 318 -2.62 -27.23 -3.00
C TYR A 318 -3.90 -26.63 -2.40
N LEU A 319 -3.77 -25.52 -1.68
CA LEU A 319 -4.88 -24.79 -1.09
C LEU A 319 -5.82 -24.25 -2.18
N ASP A 320 -5.27 -23.77 -3.29
CA ASP A 320 -6.06 -23.28 -4.42
C ASP A 320 -6.80 -24.42 -5.16
N VAL A 321 -6.21 -25.62 -5.24
CA VAL A 321 -6.88 -26.82 -5.78
C VAL A 321 -8.06 -27.23 -4.89
N LEU A 322 -7.89 -27.24 -3.56
CA LEU A 322 -9.01 -27.53 -2.66
C LEU A 322 -10.14 -26.52 -2.82
N GLN A 323 -9.80 -25.23 -2.92
CA GLN A 323 -10.77 -24.18 -3.17
C GLN A 323 -11.45 -24.33 -4.55
N ALA A 324 -10.70 -24.76 -5.57
CA ALA A 324 -11.22 -25.03 -6.91
C ALA A 324 -12.21 -26.22 -6.93
N LEU A 325 -11.96 -27.27 -6.15
CA LEU A 325 -12.91 -28.38 -6.00
C LEU A 325 -14.20 -27.91 -5.31
N GLU A 326 -14.08 -27.08 -4.27
CA GLU A 326 -15.24 -26.46 -3.60
C GLU A 326 -16.04 -25.55 -4.57
N TYR A 327 -15.35 -24.81 -5.44
CA TYR A 327 -15.95 -24.00 -6.50
C TYR A 327 -16.79 -24.82 -7.46
N LEU A 328 -16.31 -26.01 -7.82
CA LEU A 328 -17.03 -26.96 -8.65
C LEU A 328 -18.16 -27.68 -7.89
N GLY A 329 -18.29 -27.45 -6.58
CA GLY A 329 -19.27 -28.12 -5.72
C GLY A 329 -18.91 -29.57 -5.41
N LEU A 330 -17.60 -29.89 -5.45
CA LEU A 330 -17.10 -31.24 -5.27
C LEU A 330 -16.54 -31.39 -3.85
N ASP A 331 -17.33 -32.02 -2.99
CA ASP A 331 -16.83 -32.50 -1.70
C ASP A 331 -16.04 -33.81 -1.86
N ALA A 332 -15.51 -34.34 -0.75
CA ALA A 332 -14.74 -35.58 -0.77
C ALA A 332 -15.54 -36.78 -1.32
N GLN A 333 -16.85 -36.83 -1.06
CA GLN A 333 -17.72 -37.92 -1.52
C GLN A 333 -17.96 -37.82 -3.03
N ALA A 334 -18.25 -36.62 -3.55
CA ALA A 334 -18.39 -36.36 -4.97
C ALA A 334 -17.09 -36.64 -5.73
N CYS A 335 -15.94 -36.24 -5.16
CA CYS A 335 -14.62 -36.56 -5.73
C CYS A 335 -14.39 -38.08 -5.81
N ALA A 336 -14.73 -38.82 -4.75
CA ALA A 336 -14.60 -40.28 -4.73
C ALA A 336 -15.52 -40.96 -5.77
N GLN A 337 -16.74 -40.46 -5.97
CA GLN A 337 -17.67 -40.98 -6.98
C GLN A 337 -17.23 -40.70 -8.42
N ILE A 338 -16.66 -39.52 -8.67
CA ILE A 338 -16.11 -39.13 -9.99
C ILE A 338 -14.82 -39.91 -10.28
N GLY A 339 -14.08 -40.33 -9.25
CA GLY A 339 -12.78 -40.97 -9.39
C GLY A 339 -11.63 -39.96 -9.44
N ILE A 340 -11.67 -38.93 -8.60
CA ILE A 340 -10.58 -37.93 -8.48
C ILE A 340 -9.63 -38.35 -7.36
N ARG A 341 -8.33 -38.26 -7.61
CA ARG A 341 -7.27 -38.41 -6.60
C ARG A 341 -6.43 -37.15 -6.56
N VAL A 342 -6.02 -36.70 -5.36
CA VAL A 342 -5.16 -35.51 -5.20
C VAL A 342 -3.88 -35.91 -4.47
N TYR A 343 -2.74 -35.55 -5.06
CA TYR A 343 -1.40 -35.74 -4.50
C TYR A 343 -0.77 -34.40 -4.15
N LYS A 344 -0.41 -34.22 -2.88
CA LYS A 344 0.33 -33.06 -2.40
C LYS A 344 1.82 -33.40 -2.36
N VAL A 345 2.59 -32.73 -3.21
CA VAL A 345 4.06 -32.78 -3.21
C VAL A 345 4.57 -31.77 -2.18
N GLY A 346 5.23 -32.27 -1.14
CA GLY A 346 5.93 -31.46 -0.14
C GLY A 346 7.40 -31.25 -0.48
N MET A 347 8.06 -32.23 -1.13
CA MET A 347 9.42 -32.09 -1.65
C MET A 347 9.38 -31.92 -3.17
N THR A 348 9.46 -30.68 -3.65
CA THR A 348 9.31 -30.38 -5.08
C THR A 348 10.51 -30.84 -5.91
N TRP A 349 11.69 -30.93 -5.28
CA TRP A 349 12.87 -31.55 -5.88
C TRP A 349 13.76 -32.20 -4.82
N PRO A 350 14.36 -33.36 -5.10
CA PRO A 350 14.03 -34.25 -6.21
C PRO A 350 12.67 -34.93 -5.99
N LEU A 351 11.83 -35.04 -7.02
CA LEU A 351 10.54 -35.74 -6.88
C LEU A 351 10.76 -37.22 -6.45
N GLU A 352 9.99 -37.70 -5.47
CA GLU A 352 10.14 -39.07 -4.95
C GLU A 352 9.45 -40.08 -5.88
N PRO A 353 10.21 -41.00 -6.52
CA PRO A 353 9.70 -41.76 -7.65
C PRO A 353 8.73 -42.87 -7.25
N VAL A 354 8.87 -43.48 -6.06
CA VAL A 354 8.03 -44.63 -5.68
C VAL A 354 6.60 -44.19 -5.38
N GLY A 355 6.44 -43.15 -4.57
CA GLY A 355 5.16 -42.60 -4.15
C GLY A 355 4.38 -41.98 -5.32
N ILE A 356 5.04 -41.20 -6.18
CA ILE A 356 4.36 -40.58 -7.33
C ILE A 356 3.94 -41.63 -8.37
N SER A 357 4.75 -42.66 -8.61
CA SER A 357 4.36 -43.76 -9.49
C SER A 357 3.22 -44.59 -8.90
N ALA A 358 3.21 -44.85 -7.59
CA ALA A 358 2.10 -45.53 -6.91
C ALA A 358 0.79 -44.72 -7.00
N PHE A 359 0.87 -43.40 -6.84
CA PHE A 359 -0.27 -42.50 -7.06
C PHE A 359 -0.82 -42.57 -8.49
N ALA A 360 0.06 -42.69 -9.49
CA ALA A 360 -0.32 -42.67 -10.89
C ALA A 360 -0.90 -43.99 -11.44
N GLN A 361 -0.75 -45.10 -10.71
CA GLN A 361 -1.32 -46.39 -11.10
C GLN A 361 -2.85 -46.33 -11.19
N GLY A 362 -3.38 -46.79 -12.33
CA GLY A 362 -4.81 -46.85 -12.62
C GLY A 362 -5.42 -45.54 -13.13
N LEU A 363 -4.67 -44.43 -13.14
CA LEU A 363 -5.15 -43.16 -13.69
C LEU A 363 -5.11 -43.17 -15.21
N GLU A 364 -6.09 -42.52 -15.83
CA GLU A 364 -6.11 -42.24 -17.26
C GLU A 364 -5.45 -40.89 -17.55
N ASP A 365 -5.65 -39.93 -16.64
CA ASP A 365 -5.28 -38.53 -16.82
C ASP A 365 -4.74 -37.91 -15.54
N ILE A 366 -3.73 -37.05 -15.66
CA ILE A 366 -3.11 -36.31 -14.56
C ILE A 366 -2.99 -34.84 -14.94
N VAL A 367 -3.49 -33.97 -14.07
CA VAL A 367 -3.27 -32.51 -14.13
C VAL A 367 -2.27 -32.11 -13.05
N VAL A 368 -1.16 -31.49 -13.46
CA VAL A 368 -0.19 -30.90 -12.56
C VAL A 368 -0.51 -29.42 -12.37
N VAL A 369 -0.82 -29.03 -11.14
CA VAL A 369 -1.12 -27.66 -10.74
C VAL A 369 0.03 -27.13 -9.90
N GLU A 370 0.85 -26.31 -10.53
CA GLU A 370 2.03 -25.69 -9.91
C GLU A 370 2.19 -24.24 -10.39
N GLU A 371 2.81 -23.41 -9.57
CA GLU A 371 3.06 -21.99 -9.90
C GLU A 371 4.28 -21.82 -10.80
N LYS A 372 4.36 -20.68 -11.51
CA LYS A 372 5.51 -20.32 -12.35
C LYS A 372 5.80 -21.38 -13.43
N GLU A 373 6.91 -22.10 -13.38
CA GLU A 373 7.31 -23.01 -14.46
C GLU A 373 6.77 -24.44 -14.30
N ALA A 374 6.95 -25.27 -15.33
CA ALA A 374 6.56 -26.68 -15.34
C ALA A 374 7.60 -27.53 -14.59
N PHE A 375 7.72 -27.35 -13.28
CA PHE A 375 8.81 -27.89 -12.48
C PHE A 375 8.58 -29.36 -12.08
N ILE A 376 7.45 -29.66 -11.44
CA ILE A 376 6.99 -31.02 -11.11
C ILE A 376 6.54 -31.73 -12.39
N GLU A 377 5.84 -31.04 -13.29
CA GLU A 377 5.35 -31.61 -14.54
C GLU A 377 6.50 -32.20 -15.37
N ARG A 378 7.62 -31.48 -15.49
CA ARG A 378 8.82 -31.95 -16.21
C ARG A 378 9.43 -33.20 -15.57
N GLN A 379 9.60 -33.20 -14.24
CA GLN A 379 10.14 -34.34 -13.50
C GLN A 379 9.23 -35.58 -13.64
N MET A 380 7.91 -35.39 -13.55
CA MET A 380 6.95 -36.49 -13.74
C MET A 380 7.02 -37.06 -15.15
N LYS A 381 7.07 -36.19 -16.18
CA LYS A 381 7.19 -36.62 -17.58
C LYS A 381 8.47 -37.41 -17.82
N GLU A 382 9.58 -37.01 -17.20
CA GLU A 382 10.85 -37.74 -17.24
C GLU A 382 10.73 -39.11 -16.57
N LEU A 383 10.26 -39.16 -15.32
CA LEU A 383 10.07 -40.41 -14.57
C LEU A 383 9.13 -41.39 -15.29
N PHE A 384 8.10 -40.88 -15.96
CA PHE A 384 7.07 -41.71 -16.60
C PHE A 384 7.37 -41.98 -18.07
N TYR A 385 8.49 -41.50 -18.62
CA TYR A 385 8.85 -41.79 -20.01
C TYR A 385 9.01 -43.30 -20.25
N ASN A 386 9.66 -43.99 -19.31
CA ASN A 386 9.84 -45.44 -19.30
C ASN A 386 8.83 -46.13 -18.38
N TRP A 387 7.54 -45.79 -18.51
CA TRP A 387 6.47 -46.35 -17.67
C TRP A 387 6.43 -47.89 -17.80
N PRO A 388 6.53 -48.64 -16.69
CA PRO A 388 6.61 -50.09 -16.75
C PRO A 388 5.28 -50.69 -17.20
N ALA A 389 5.32 -51.61 -18.17
CA ALA A 389 4.12 -52.27 -18.69
C ALA A 389 3.31 -52.99 -17.60
N SER A 390 3.98 -53.46 -16.53
CA SER A 390 3.33 -54.07 -15.37
C SER A 390 2.47 -53.11 -14.55
N ALA A 391 2.63 -51.79 -14.71
CA ALA A 391 1.83 -50.75 -14.05
C ALA A 391 0.63 -50.27 -14.89
N GLY A 392 0.35 -50.92 -16.03
CA GLY A 392 -0.77 -50.60 -16.91
C GLY A 392 -0.45 -49.52 -17.95
N ALA A 393 -1.49 -48.94 -18.55
CA ALA A 393 -1.35 -47.85 -19.51
C ALA A 393 -0.76 -46.61 -18.81
N ARG A 394 0.16 -45.93 -19.49
CA ARG A 394 0.73 -44.68 -19.00
C ARG A 394 -0.34 -43.56 -19.04
N PRO A 395 -0.61 -42.85 -17.93
CA PRO A 395 -1.57 -41.74 -17.93
C PRO A 395 -1.09 -40.57 -18.79
N SER A 396 -2.02 -39.76 -19.30
CA SER A 396 -1.67 -38.43 -19.80
C SER A 396 -1.22 -37.52 -18.66
N ILE A 397 -0.23 -36.65 -18.92
CA ILE A 397 0.25 -35.66 -17.96
C ILE A 397 0.16 -34.29 -18.63
N VAL A 398 -0.75 -33.47 -18.14
CA VAL A 398 -0.94 -32.07 -18.56
C VAL A 398 -0.73 -31.15 -17.36
N GLY A 399 -0.47 -29.88 -17.63
CA GLY A 399 -0.25 -28.89 -16.58
C GLY A 399 -0.26 -27.51 -17.19
N LYS A 400 0.91 -26.98 -17.56
CA LYS A 400 0.99 -25.68 -18.26
C LYS A 400 0.27 -25.71 -19.60
N TYR A 401 0.46 -26.81 -20.34
CA TYR A 401 -0.16 -27.04 -21.64
C TYR A 401 -0.99 -28.33 -21.63
N ASP A 402 -2.07 -28.34 -22.40
CA ASP A 402 -2.82 -29.57 -22.70
C ASP A 402 -2.19 -30.34 -23.88
N GLU A 403 -2.82 -31.45 -24.28
CA GLU A 403 -2.33 -32.30 -25.37
C GLU A 403 -2.45 -31.66 -26.76
N GLN A 404 -3.19 -30.56 -26.88
CA GLN A 404 -3.31 -29.76 -28.12
C GLN A 404 -2.32 -28.59 -28.13
N GLY A 405 -1.55 -28.40 -27.06
CA GLY A 405 -0.64 -27.26 -26.89
C GLY A 405 -1.34 -25.97 -26.45
N ALA A 406 -2.60 -26.03 -26.01
CA ALA A 406 -3.27 -24.87 -25.45
C ALA A 406 -2.73 -24.57 -24.04
N TRP A 407 -2.57 -23.30 -23.73
CA TRP A 407 -2.01 -22.84 -22.46
C TRP A 407 -3.10 -22.79 -21.38
N ILE A 408 -3.24 -23.86 -20.60
CA ILE A 408 -4.36 -24.06 -19.67
C ILE A 408 -4.06 -23.58 -18.23
N LEU A 409 -2.80 -23.68 -17.78
CA LEU A 409 -2.33 -23.15 -16.50
C LEU A 409 -1.11 -22.26 -16.75
N PRO A 410 -1.29 -20.94 -16.92
CA PRO A 410 -0.24 -20.05 -17.33
C PRO A 410 0.99 -20.03 -16.40
N SER A 411 2.18 -19.89 -17.00
CA SER A 411 3.44 -19.70 -16.25
C SER A 411 3.68 -18.24 -15.81
N THR A 412 2.81 -17.34 -16.25
CA THR A 412 2.83 -15.91 -15.93
C THR A 412 1.79 -15.58 -14.86
N GLY A 413 2.09 -14.56 -14.05
CA GLY A 413 1.22 -14.17 -12.94
C GLY A 413 1.13 -15.23 -11.85
N GLU A 414 0.05 -15.17 -11.07
CA GLU A 414 -0.34 -16.15 -10.05
C GLU A 414 -1.51 -16.98 -10.59
N LEU A 415 -1.55 -18.28 -10.29
CA LEU A 415 -2.75 -19.05 -10.57
C LEU A 415 -3.88 -18.64 -9.61
N THR A 416 -5.11 -18.67 -10.12
CA THR A 416 -6.30 -18.41 -9.32
C THR A 416 -7.11 -19.69 -9.14
N PRO A 417 -7.82 -19.87 -8.01
CA PRO A 417 -8.75 -20.98 -7.86
C PRO A 417 -9.78 -21.08 -8.98
N ALA A 418 -10.16 -19.95 -9.58
CA ALA A 418 -11.07 -19.93 -10.72
C ALA A 418 -10.45 -20.55 -11.98
N THR A 419 -9.22 -20.16 -12.34
CA THR A 419 -8.49 -20.75 -13.47
C THR A 419 -8.29 -22.25 -13.25
N ILE A 420 -7.91 -22.65 -12.03
CA ILE A 420 -7.70 -24.06 -11.67
C ILE A 420 -9.02 -24.84 -11.75
N ALA A 421 -10.12 -24.30 -11.23
CA ALA A 421 -11.45 -24.91 -11.32
C ALA A 421 -11.93 -25.04 -12.77
N ALA A 422 -11.63 -24.06 -13.63
CA ALA A 422 -11.95 -24.13 -15.05
C ALA A 422 -11.24 -25.30 -15.74
N VAL A 423 -9.95 -25.48 -15.45
CA VAL A 423 -9.16 -26.61 -15.98
C VAL A 423 -9.68 -27.93 -15.45
N ILE A 424 -9.78 -28.10 -14.12
CA ILE A 424 -10.26 -29.34 -13.50
C ILE A 424 -11.66 -29.70 -14.02
N GLY A 425 -12.58 -28.73 -14.08
CA GLY A 425 -13.93 -28.92 -14.60
C GLY A 425 -13.92 -29.43 -16.04
N ARG A 426 -13.15 -28.80 -16.94
CA ARG A 426 -13.02 -29.24 -18.35
C ARG A 426 -12.43 -30.65 -18.46
N ARG A 427 -11.47 -31.03 -17.60
CA ARG A 427 -10.92 -32.41 -17.58
C ARG A 427 -11.96 -33.43 -17.12
N ILE A 428 -12.74 -33.12 -16.08
CA ILE A 428 -13.85 -33.97 -15.63
C ILE A 428 -14.86 -34.18 -16.76
N LEU A 429 -15.25 -33.11 -17.47
CA LEU A 429 -16.18 -33.17 -18.60
C LEU A 429 -15.66 -34.01 -19.78
N ARG A 430 -14.34 -34.11 -19.95
CA ARG A 430 -13.72 -34.96 -20.97
C ARG A 430 -13.74 -36.45 -20.59
N LEU A 431 -13.63 -36.77 -19.30
CA LEU A 431 -13.53 -38.15 -18.81
C LEU A 431 -14.90 -38.79 -18.53
N LEU A 432 -15.93 -38.00 -18.21
CA LEU A 432 -17.27 -38.47 -17.90
C LEU A 432 -18.25 -38.26 -19.08
N PRO A 433 -19.17 -39.22 -19.34
CA PRO A 433 -20.27 -39.01 -20.27
C PRO A 433 -21.21 -37.90 -19.78
N SER A 434 -21.80 -37.14 -20.71
CA SER A 434 -22.71 -36.01 -20.44
C SER A 434 -23.95 -36.33 -19.59
N SER A 435 -24.23 -37.61 -19.29
CA SER A 435 -25.41 -38.08 -18.53
C SER A 435 -25.13 -38.42 -17.05
N THR A 436 -23.94 -38.13 -16.53
CA THR A 436 -23.61 -38.36 -15.11
C THR A 436 -24.13 -37.23 -14.22
N ILE A 437 -24.72 -37.56 -13.06
CA ILE A 437 -25.50 -36.68 -12.14
C ILE A 437 -24.86 -35.30 -11.82
N ASN A 438 -23.54 -35.15 -11.90
CA ASN A 438 -22.83 -33.91 -11.53
C ASN A 438 -22.31 -33.06 -12.71
N THR A 439 -22.46 -33.54 -13.95
CA THR A 439 -21.89 -32.89 -15.15
C THR A 439 -22.55 -31.54 -15.45
N ASP A 440 -23.88 -31.47 -15.29
CA ASP A 440 -24.66 -30.24 -15.54
C ASP A 440 -24.33 -29.14 -14.54
N SER A 441 -24.14 -29.50 -13.26
CA SER A 441 -23.76 -28.54 -12.21
C SER A 441 -22.37 -27.94 -12.48
N ILE A 442 -21.41 -28.78 -12.90
CA ILE A 442 -20.07 -28.32 -13.29
C ILE A 442 -20.16 -27.36 -14.48
N GLN A 443 -20.90 -27.71 -15.54
CA GLN A 443 -21.08 -26.83 -16.71
C GLN A 443 -21.72 -25.49 -16.33
N GLN A 444 -22.73 -25.49 -15.47
CA GLN A 444 -23.38 -24.26 -15.01
C GLN A 444 -22.41 -23.37 -14.24
N ARG A 445 -21.59 -23.95 -13.35
CA ARG A 445 -20.57 -23.22 -12.59
C ARG A 445 -19.50 -22.64 -13.49
N LEU A 446 -19.00 -23.40 -14.47
CA LEU A 446 -18.04 -22.92 -15.45
C LEU A 446 -18.59 -21.73 -16.26
N ARG A 447 -19.83 -21.84 -16.77
CA ARG A 447 -20.47 -20.72 -17.49
C ARG A 447 -20.62 -19.48 -16.62
N TRP A 448 -20.95 -19.66 -15.35
CA TRP A 448 -21.03 -18.54 -14.40
C TRP A 448 -19.67 -17.88 -14.19
N MET A 449 -18.60 -18.66 -14.05
CA MET A 449 -17.24 -18.15 -13.91
C MET A 449 -16.79 -17.38 -15.16
N ASP A 450 -17.01 -17.94 -16.35
CA ASP A 450 -16.69 -17.29 -17.62
C ASP A 450 -17.47 -15.97 -17.78
N ALA A 451 -18.76 -15.96 -17.42
CA ALA A 451 -19.58 -14.75 -17.44
C ALA A 451 -19.09 -13.68 -16.46
N LYS A 452 -18.65 -14.09 -15.25
CA LYS A 452 -18.13 -13.16 -14.25
C LYS A 452 -16.79 -12.56 -14.68
N GLU A 453 -15.92 -13.37 -15.29
CA GLU A 453 -14.64 -12.91 -15.84
C GLU A 453 -14.86 -11.92 -17.01
N ALA A 454 -15.84 -12.18 -17.87
CA ALA A 454 -16.24 -11.26 -18.94
C ALA A 454 -16.83 -9.94 -18.41
N GLU A 455 -17.70 -9.98 -17.39
CA GLU A 455 -18.23 -8.79 -16.70
C GLU A 455 -17.10 -7.96 -16.08
N MET A 456 -16.09 -8.63 -15.52
CA MET A 456 -14.92 -8.01 -14.91
C MET A 456 -13.95 -7.37 -15.93
N ALA A 457 -14.01 -7.75 -17.20
CA ALA A 457 -13.19 -7.18 -18.27
C ALA A 457 -13.75 -5.86 -18.82
N LEU A 458 -14.95 -5.43 -18.38
CA LEU A 458 -15.56 -4.17 -18.81
C LEU A 458 -14.74 -2.94 -18.34
N PRO A 459 -14.67 -1.87 -19.16
CA PRO A 459 -13.98 -0.63 -18.79
C PRO A 459 -14.57 0.00 -17.52
N ARG A 460 -13.70 0.50 -16.63
CA ARG A 460 -14.08 1.14 -15.35
C ARG A 460 -13.44 2.52 -15.23
N ALA A 461 -13.97 3.33 -14.32
CA ALA A 461 -13.35 4.59 -13.93
C ALA A 461 -11.90 4.34 -13.46
N GLN A 462 -10.92 4.71 -14.29
CA GLN A 462 -9.50 4.52 -14.01
C GLN A 462 -9.02 5.62 -13.08
N PHE A 463 -8.99 5.34 -11.78
CA PHE A 463 -8.49 6.26 -10.76
C PHE A 463 -7.45 5.58 -9.85
N PRO A 464 -6.34 5.04 -10.38
CA PRO A 464 -5.45 4.16 -9.63
C PRO A 464 -4.68 4.88 -8.52
N ARG A 465 -4.51 4.20 -7.37
CA ARG A 465 -3.58 4.63 -6.30
C ARG A 465 -2.13 4.26 -6.62
N VAL A 466 -1.49 5.06 -7.47
CA VAL A 466 -0.06 4.89 -7.80
C VAL A 466 0.82 5.11 -6.55
N PRO A 467 1.77 4.21 -6.26
CA PRO A 467 2.76 4.38 -5.18
C PRO A 467 3.41 5.78 -5.20
N HIS A 468 3.42 6.45 -4.05
CA HIS A 468 3.95 7.81 -3.89
C HIS A 468 4.82 8.00 -2.64
N TYR A 469 5.62 9.06 -2.65
CA TYR A 469 6.48 9.42 -1.53
C TYR A 469 5.68 9.91 -0.33
N CYS A 470 6.20 9.61 0.87
CA CYS A 470 5.62 10.06 2.13
C CYS A 470 5.62 11.61 2.23
N SER A 471 4.73 12.17 3.03
CA SER A 471 4.73 13.62 3.29
C SER A 471 6.06 14.11 3.84
N GLY A 472 6.72 15.03 3.13
CA GLY A 472 8.03 15.58 3.50
C GLY A 472 9.18 14.59 3.30
N CYS A 473 9.06 13.65 2.36
CA CYS A 473 10.10 12.70 2.02
C CYS A 473 11.32 13.42 1.43
N PRO A 474 12.55 13.11 1.86
CA PRO A 474 13.75 13.71 1.27
C PRO A 474 13.93 13.37 -0.21
N HIS A 475 13.41 12.23 -0.67
CA HIS A 475 13.37 11.86 -2.09
C HIS A 475 12.61 12.88 -2.95
N ASN A 476 11.67 13.65 -2.37
CA ASN A 476 10.95 14.69 -3.12
C ASN A 476 11.91 15.76 -3.67
N THR A 477 13.02 16.01 -3.00
CA THR A 477 14.04 16.98 -3.44
C THR A 477 15.26 16.26 -3.99
N SER A 478 15.75 15.21 -3.33
CA SER A 478 17.03 14.58 -3.68
C SER A 478 17.02 13.90 -5.05
N THR A 479 15.88 13.45 -5.58
CA THR A 479 15.84 12.78 -6.89
C THR A 479 15.68 13.74 -8.07
N ALA A 480 15.44 15.03 -7.84
CA ALA A 480 15.43 16.04 -8.90
C ALA A 480 16.83 16.23 -9.49
N VAL A 481 16.92 16.42 -10.80
CA VAL A 481 18.18 16.66 -11.53
C VAL A 481 18.10 17.97 -12.33
N PRO A 482 19.24 18.59 -12.65
CA PRO A 482 19.28 19.82 -13.44
C PRO A 482 18.72 19.60 -14.86
N GLU A 483 18.16 20.65 -15.44
CA GLU A 483 17.67 20.64 -16.82
C GLU A 483 18.75 20.14 -17.80
N GLY A 484 18.31 19.33 -18.77
CA GLY A 484 19.17 18.66 -19.75
C GLY A 484 19.98 17.48 -19.19
N SER A 485 19.81 17.12 -17.92
CA SER A 485 20.45 15.94 -17.31
C SER A 485 19.46 14.79 -17.21
N ARG A 486 19.99 13.57 -17.13
CA ARG A 486 19.21 12.38 -16.78
C ARG A 486 19.78 11.68 -15.56
N ALA A 487 18.92 11.03 -14.79
CA ALA A 487 19.30 10.15 -13.70
C ALA A 487 18.94 8.69 -14.00
N LEU A 488 19.56 7.78 -13.25
CA LEU A 488 19.23 6.37 -13.18
C LEU A 488 18.63 6.05 -11.81
N GLY A 489 17.61 5.17 -11.80
CA GLY A 489 16.96 4.70 -10.56
C GLY A 489 17.79 3.65 -9.83
N GLY A 490 17.79 3.71 -8.49
CA GLY A 490 18.23 2.62 -7.63
C GLY A 490 17.04 1.83 -7.08
N ILE A 491 17.27 0.70 -6.39
CA ILE A 491 16.18 -0.08 -5.78
C ILE A 491 15.54 0.66 -4.58
N GLY A 492 14.29 0.33 -4.25
CA GLY A 492 13.54 0.91 -3.12
C GLY A 492 12.79 2.19 -3.50
N CYS A 493 12.80 3.21 -2.63
CA CYS A 493 12.14 4.48 -2.95
C CYS A 493 12.75 5.18 -4.18
N HIS A 494 14.00 4.88 -4.53
CA HIS A 494 14.63 5.37 -5.75
C HIS A 494 14.07 4.73 -7.03
N TYR A 495 13.40 3.58 -6.95
CA TYR A 495 12.77 2.95 -8.10
C TYR A 495 11.48 3.69 -8.46
N MET A 496 10.76 4.18 -7.44
CA MET A 496 9.47 4.86 -7.60
C MET A 496 9.52 6.14 -8.41
N VAL A 497 10.70 6.77 -8.51
CA VAL A 497 10.87 8.01 -9.27
C VAL A 497 10.63 7.83 -10.77
N THR A 498 10.78 6.60 -11.29
CA THR A 498 10.68 6.28 -12.73
C THR A 498 9.29 6.54 -13.31
N TRP A 499 8.24 6.60 -12.47
CA TRP A 499 6.88 6.97 -12.88
C TRP A 499 6.42 8.32 -12.30
N MET A 500 7.36 9.17 -11.85
CA MET A 500 7.06 10.48 -11.22
C MET A 500 7.47 11.69 -12.08
N ASN A 501 7.79 11.49 -13.36
CA ASN A 501 8.20 12.54 -14.31
C ASN A 501 9.34 13.43 -13.79
N ARG A 502 10.51 12.82 -13.50
CA ARG A 502 11.69 13.52 -12.95
C ARG A 502 13.00 13.24 -13.70
N ALA A 503 12.92 13.04 -15.02
CA ALA A 503 14.09 12.74 -15.87
C ALA A 503 14.98 11.64 -15.27
N THR A 504 14.37 10.63 -14.67
CA THR A 504 15.06 9.46 -14.13
C THR A 504 14.56 8.25 -14.90
N ASP A 505 15.46 7.67 -15.67
CA ASP A 505 15.16 6.60 -16.60
C ASP A 505 15.76 5.29 -16.09
N THR A 506 15.03 4.21 -16.32
CA THR A 506 15.45 2.82 -16.02
C THR A 506 15.97 2.62 -14.58
N PHE A 507 16.43 1.40 -14.29
CA PHE A 507 16.99 0.97 -13.02
C PHE A 507 17.78 -0.33 -13.26
N THR A 508 18.46 -0.83 -12.23
CA THR A 508 19.16 -2.11 -12.26
C THR A 508 19.04 -2.84 -10.91
N HIS A 509 19.56 -4.06 -10.83
CA HIS A 509 19.60 -4.85 -9.61
C HIS A 509 20.45 -4.19 -8.51
N MET A 510 20.16 -4.52 -7.25
CA MET A 510 20.85 -3.97 -6.08
C MET A 510 22.35 -4.32 -6.10
N GLY A 511 23.21 -3.31 -5.97
CA GLY A 511 24.66 -3.43 -6.07
C GLY A 511 25.22 -3.19 -7.47
N GLY A 512 24.37 -3.07 -8.50
CA GLY A 512 24.77 -2.74 -9.87
C GLY A 512 24.54 -1.27 -10.24
N GLU A 513 23.98 -0.46 -9.33
CA GLU A 513 23.58 0.93 -9.60
C GLU A 513 24.73 1.77 -10.19
N GLY A 514 24.46 2.43 -11.31
CA GLY A 514 25.39 3.29 -12.04
C GLY A 514 26.33 2.55 -12.97
N VAL A 515 26.61 1.26 -12.75
CA VAL A 515 27.55 0.48 -13.58
C VAL A 515 27.01 0.27 -15.00
N THR A 516 25.70 0.26 -15.18
CA THR A 516 25.09 0.24 -16.53
C THR A 516 25.53 1.42 -17.39
N TRP A 517 25.90 2.55 -16.78
CA TRP A 517 26.49 3.69 -17.48
C TRP A 517 27.87 3.36 -18.05
N SER A 518 28.69 2.57 -17.36
CA SER A 518 29.99 2.15 -17.87
C SER A 518 29.87 1.39 -19.21
N GLY A 519 28.77 0.66 -19.41
CA GLY A 519 28.46 0.01 -20.69
C GLY A 519 27.80 0.92 -21.72
N GLN A 520 27.07 1.96 -21.30
CA GLN A 520 26.37 2.90 -22.19
C GLN A 520 27.28 4.03 -22.70
N ALA A 521 28.15 4.56 -21.85
CA ALA A 521 28.92 5.78 -22.09
C ALA A 521 29.71 5.78 -23.42
N PRO A 522 30.29 4.65 -23.89
CA PRO A 522 30.98 4.62 -25.18
C PRO A 522 30.06 4.76 -26.41
N PHE A 523 28.75 4.65 -26.25
CA PHE A 523 27.77 4.53 -27.35
C PHE A 523 26.69 5.62 -27.35
N THR A 524 26.93 6.75 -26.67
CA THR A 524 25.99 7.88 -26.64
C THR A 524 26.71 9.21 -26.57
N ASP A 525 26.09 10.26 -27.11
CA ASP A 525 26.56 11.64 -26.97
C ASP A 525 26.27 12.24 -25.58
N THR A 526 25.54 11.52 -24.72
CA THR A 526 25.29 11.95 -23.34
C THR A 526 26.61 11.95 -22.56
N PRO A 527 27.10 13.09 -22.06
CA PRO A 527 28.45 13.14 -21.49
C PRO A 527 28.52 12.65 -20.04
N HIS A 528 27.39 12.61 -19.34
CA HIS A 528 27.28 12.39 -17.89
C HIS A 528 25.87 11.92 -17.49
N VAL A 529 25.77 11.13 -16.43
CA VAL A 529 24.49 10.78 -15.78
C VAL A 529 24.58 10.91 -14.26
N PHE A 530 23.43 11.08 -13.62
CA PHE A 530 23.30 10.96 -12.16
C PHE A 530 22.82 9.55 -11.77
N GLN A 531 23.39 8.94 -10.73
CA GLN A 531 22.86 7.70 -10.17
C GLN A 531 22.29 7.96 -8.77
N ASN A 532 20.98 7.75 -8.60
CA ASN A 532 20.37 7.83 -7.28
C ASN A 532 20.66 6.54 -6.49
N LEU A 533 21.18 6.67 -5.27
CA LEU A 533 21.58 5.56 -4.42
C LEU A 533 21.19 5.83 -2.97
N GLY A 534 20.68 4.83 -2.24
CA GLY A 534 20.44 4.95 -0.80
C GLY A 534 21.68 4.53 0.02
N ASP A 535 21.81 5.05 1.24
CA ASP A 535 22.81 4.62 2.23
C ASP A 535 22.77 3.10 2.51
N GLY A 536 21.57 2.51 2.65
CA GLY A 536 21.43 1.06 2.82
C GLY A 536 21.97 0.26 1.63
N THR A 537 21.71 0.72 0.40
CA THR A 537 22.24 0.08 -0.82
C THR A 537 23.75 0.28 -0.93
N TYR A 538 24.25 1.49 -0.64
CA TYR A 538 25.67 1.78 -0.60
C TYR A 538 26.42 0.80 0.30
N PHE A 539 25.89 0.55 1.50
CA PHE A 539 26.48 -0.39 2.45
C PHE A 539 26.35 -1.86 2.02
N HIS A 540 25.20 -2.27 1.48
CA HIS A 540 24.96 -3.65 1.01
C HIS A 540 25.92 -4.10 -0.10
N SER A 541 26.06 -3.30 -1.16
CA SER A 541 26.93 -3.61 -2.32
C SER A 541 27.23 -2.42 -3.24
N GLY A 542 26.57 -1.27 -3.06
CA GLY A 542 26.71 -0.10 -3.95
C GLY A 542 28.11 0.52 -3.93
N SER A 543 28.87 0.33 -2.85
CA SER A 543 30.29 0.72 -2.80
C SER A 543 31.14 0.01 -3.86
N LEU A 544 30.87 -1.26 -4.17
CA LEU A 544 31.55 -2.01 -5.23
C LEU A 544 31.19 -1.46 -6.63
N ALA A 545 29.93 -1.07 -6.84
CA ALA A 545 29.52 -0.41 -8.09
C ALA A 545 30.24 0.92 -8.31
N ILE A 546 30.40 1.74 -7.27
CA ILE A 546 31.16 2.99 -7.34
C ILE A 546 32.61 2.70 -7.70
N ARG A 547 33.24 1.73 -7.03
CA ARG A 547 34.62 1.30 -7.34
C ARG A 547 34.77 0.85 -8.80
N GLN A 548 33.79 0.13 -9.34
CA GLN A 548 33.78 -0.26 -10.76
C GLN A 548 33.71 0.97 -11.69
N SER A 549 32.87 1.96 -11.37
CA SER A 549 32.78 3.21 -12.15
C SER A 549 34.06 4.05 -12.08
N VAL A 550 34.77 4.01 -10.95
CA VAL A 550 36.11 4.64 -10.83
C VAL A 550 37.09 3.91 -11.75
N ALA A 551 37.10 2.58 -11.73
CA ALA A 551 38.00 1.77 -12.57
C ALA A 551 37.78 1.97 -14.07
N THR A 552 36.54 2.24 -14.51
CA THR A 552 36.20 2.50 -15.92
C THR A 552 36.42 3.95 -16.35
N GLY A 553 36.64 4.87 -15.41
CA GLY A 553 36.88 6.29 -15.71
C GLY A 553 35.69 7.02 -16.34
N VAL A 554 34.46 6.51 -16.18
CA VAL A 554 33.26 7.13 -16.75
C VAL A 554 32.83 8.38 -15.98
N ASN A 555 32.24 9.35 -16.68
CA ASN A 555 31.72 10.56 -16.03
C ASN A 555 30.34 10.28 -15.42
N ILE A 556 30.25 10.21 -14.10
CA ILE A 556 29.01 9.90 -13.38
C ILE A 556 29.00 10.57 -12.01
N THR A 557 27.85 11.05 -11.58
CA THR A 557 27.66 11.54 -10.20
C THR A 557 26.77 10.58 -9.42
N TYR A 558 27.30 9.99 -8.35
CA TYR A 558 26.49 9.21 -7.41
C TYR A 558 25.86 10.12 -6.37
N LYS A 559 24.53 10.10 -6.31
CA LYS A 559 23.71 10.83 -5.33
C LYS A 559 23.33 9.87 -4.21
N ILE A 560 24.13 9.87 -3.15
CA ILE A 560 23.94 9.00 -1.98
C ILE A 560 23.01 9.69 -1.00
N LEU A 561 21.77 9.26 -0.93
CA LEU A 561 20.81 9.72 0.07
C LEU A 561 21.06 9.00 1.40
N TYR A 562 21.62 9.72 2.36
CA TYR A 562 21.75 9.28 3.75
C TYR A 562 20.50 9.65 4.52
N ASN A 563 19.70 8.64 4.86
CA ASN A 563 18.39 8.83 5.50
C ASN A 563 18.27 8.10 6.85
N ASP A 564 19.32 7.40 7.28
CA ASP A 564 19.47 6.76 8.61
C ASP A 564 18.39 5.68 8.90
N ALA A 565 17.82 5.10 7.84
CA ALA A 565 16.90 3.98 7.94
C ALA A 565 16.77 3.24 6.61
N VAL A 566 16.70 1.91 6.64
CA VAL A 566 16.36 1.15 5.44
C VAL A 566 14.91 1.47 5.07
N ALA A 567 14.74 2.24 3.99
CA ALA A 567 13.44 2.67 3.53
C ALA A 567 12.59 1.45 3.12
N MET A 568 11.26 1.56 3.23
CA MET A 568 10.29 0.50 2.90
C MET A 568 10.27 -0.74 3.81
N THR A 569 11.27 -1.00 4.65
CA THR A 569 11.33 -2.19 5.56
C THR A 569 10.69 -1.95 6.95
N GLY A 570 9.95 -0.86 7.09
CA GLY A 570 9.35 -0.48 8.37
C GLY A 570 10.34 0.17 9.34
N GLY A 571 11.37 0.86 8.84
CA GLY A 571 12.29 1.68 9.63
C GLY A 571 13.36 0.87 10.36
N GLN A 572 13.88 -0.17 9.72
CA GLN A 572 15.00 -0.95 10.24
C GLN A 572 16.29 -0.13 10.16
N PRO A 573 17.21 -0.29 11.13
CA PRO A 573 18.52 0.33 11.02
C PRO A 573 19.27 -0.24 9.81
N VAL A 574 20.19 0.55 9.25
CA VAL A 574 21.23 0.01 8.34
C VAL A 574 22.14 -0.89 9.18
N ASP A 575 22.60 -2.00 8.63
CA ASP A 575 23.52 -2.89 9.36
C ASP A 575 24.84 -2.14 9.61
N GLY A 576 25.47 -2.33 10.77
CA GLY A 576 26.68 -1.60 11.15
C GLY A 576 26.47 -0.11 11.47
N THR A 577 27.57 0.61 11.75
CA THR A 577 27.57 2.06 12.01
C THR A 577 28.25 2.78 10.85
N LEU A 578 27.45 3.32 9.92
CA LEU A 578 27.94 4.14 8.82
C LEU A 578 27.43 5.58 8.99
N SER A 579 28.34 6.53 9.16
CA SER A 579 28.03 7.96 9.22
C SER A 579 28.37 8.68 7.91
N VAL A 580 27.84 9.88 7.71
CA VAL A 580 28.17 10.74 6.54
C VAL A 580 29.70 10.99 6.43
N PRO A 581 30.43 11.31 7.52
CA PRO A 581 31.89 11.33 7.50
C PRO A 581 32.55 10.03 7.04
N ASP A 582 32.08 8.86 7.51
CA ASP A 582 32.66 7.56 7.13
C ASP A 582 32.52 7.30 5.64
N ILE A 583 31.34 7.61 5.06
CA ILE A 583 31.09 7.52 3.62
C ILE A 583 32.07 8.41 2.85
N ALA A 584 32.27 9.65 3.30
CA ALA A 584 33.20 10.58 2.65
C ALA A 584 34.65 10.07 2.70
N HIS A 585 35.11 9.52 3.83
CA HIS A 585 36.44 8.92 3.96
C HIS A 585 36.61 7.69 3.05
N GLN A 586 35.62 6.79 3.02
CA GLN A 586 35.65 5.62 2.14
C GLN A 586 35.76 6.03 0.67
N LEU A 587 34.92 6.97 0.22
CA LEU A 587 34.92 7.43 -1.16
C LEU A 587 36.19 8.18 -1.54
N ARG A 588 36.75 8.97 -0.62
CA ARG A 588 38.07 9.59 -0.82
C ARG A 588 39.17 8.54 -0.95
N ALA A 589 39.12 7.47 -0.17
CA ALA A 589 40.09 6.36 -0.25
C ALA A 589 40.00 5.57 -1.57
N GLU A 590 38.82 5.54 -2.21
CA GLU A 590 38.64 4.99 -3.57
C GLU A 590 39.21 5.91 -4.67
N GLY A 591 39.79 7.08 -4.32
CA GLY A 591 40.38 8.02 -5.27
C GLY A 591 39.42 9.10 -5.80
N ILE A 592 38.27 9.28 -5.15
CA ILE A 592 37.29 10.30 -5.57
C ILE A 592 37.58 11.64 -4.88
N HIS A 593 37.85 12.67 -5.68
CA HIS A 593 38.22 14.00 -5.19
C HIS A 593 37.01 14.94 -5.03
N GLU A 594 36.05 14.89 -5.96
CA GLU A 594 34.88 15.78 -5.92
C GLU A 594 33.74 15.17 -5.08
N ILE A 595 33.64 15.61 -3.83
CA ILE A 595 32.64 15.16 -2.85
C ILE A 595 31.91 16.37 -2.24
N ALA A 596 30.59 16.42 -2.44
CA ALA A 596 29.72 17.45 -1.88
C ALA A 596 28.74 16.85 -0.86
N VAL A 597 28.61 17.47 0.31
CA VAL A 597 27.61 17.16 1.33
C VAL A 597 26.51 18.22 1.29
N VAL A 598 25.27 17.78 1.09
CA VAL A 598 24.06 18.61 1.05
C VAL A 598 23.14 18.20 2.20
N SER A 599 22.62 19.14 2.99
CA SER A 599 21.70 18.81 4.10
C SER A 599 20.64 19.88 4.36
N ASP A 600 19.51 19.49 4.96
CA ASP A 600 18.47 20.42 5.47
C ASP A 600 18.90 21.16 6.75
N ASP A 601 19.98 20.71 7.39
CA ASP A 601 20.66 21.37 8.50
C ASP A 601 22.18 21.27 8.31
N ILE A 602 22.73 21.96 7.30
CA ILE A 602 24.17 21.90 6.99
C ILE A 602 25.04 22.46 8.12
N GLY A 603 24.47 23.31 8.99
CA GLY A 603 25.12 23.87 10.17
C GLY A 603 25.69 22.81 11.11
N LYS A 604 25.10 21.60 11.15
CA LYS A 604 25.60 20.48 11.97
C LYS A 604 26.92 19.89 11.47
N TRP A 605 27.26 20.08 10.20
CA TRP A 605 28.51 19.59 9.59
C TRP A 605 29.55 20.69 9.43
N THR A 606 29.14 21.92 9.11
CA THR A 606 30.09 23.05 9.00
C THR A 606 30.79 23.37 10.32
N ARG A 607 30.17 23.05 11.47
CA ARG A 607 30.79 23.15 12.80
C ARG A 607 31.72 21.98 13.16
N ARG A 608 31.71 20.91 12.36
CA ARG A 608 32.44 19.64 12.59
C ARG A 608 33.16 19.18 11.31
N ARG A 609 33.76 20.13 10.59
CA ARG A 609 34.48 19.85 9.32
C ARG A 609 35.69 18.95 9.52
N ASP A 610 36.27 18.99 10.72
CA ASP A 610 37.38 18.16 11.17
C ASP A 610 37.09 16.65 11.12
N LEU A 611 35.80 16.25 11.11
CA LEU A 611 35.41 14.85 10.96
C LEU A 611 35.54 14.33 9.52
N PHE A 612 35.61 15.22 8.52
CA PHE A 612 35.60 14.87 7.09
C PHE A 612 37.01 14.86 6.50
N PRO A 613 37.23 14.12 5.39
CA PRO A 613 38.47 14.25 4.64
C PRO A 613 38.63 15.67 4.06
N PRO A 614 39.85 16.09 3.70
CA PRO A 614 40.10 17.38 3.07
C PRO A 614 39.25 17.59 1.81
N GLU A 615 38.94 18.87 1.50
CA GLU A 615 38.28 19.29 0.26
C GLU A 615 36.83 18.83 0.06
N VAL A 616 36.16 18.33 1.11
CA VAL A 616 34.70 18.12 1.06
C VAL A 616 33.97 19.47 1.09
N ALA A 617 33.06 19.67 0.12
CA ALA A 617 32.22 20.87 0.06
C ALA A 617 30.93 20.68 0.86
N PHE A 618 30.43 21.74 1.50
CA PHE A 618 29.25 21.70 2.38
C PHE A 618 28.23 22.73 1.91
N HIS A 619 27.01 22.28 1.60
CA HIS A 619 25.97 23.10 0.99
C HIS A 619 24.61 22.94 1.68
N ASP A 620 23.84 24.02 1.72
CA ASP A 620 22.43 23.94 2.14
C ASP A 620 21.61 23.22 1.06
N ARG A 621 20.55 22.52 1.46
CA ARG A 621 19.62 21.86 0.53
C ARG A 621 19.08 22.80 -0.55
N GLY A 622 18.91 24.09 -0.26
CA GLY A 622 18.47 25.10 -1.23
C GLY A 622 19.45 25.31 -2.40
N GLU A 623 20.72 24.90 -2.26
CA GLU A 623 21.77 25.03 -3.27
C GLU A 623 21.93 23.77 -4.14
N LEU A 624 21.07 22.76 -3.94
CA LEU A 624 21.19 21.44 -4.60
C LEU A 624 21.35 21.54 -6.12
N ASP A 625 20.57 22.39 -6.80
CA ASP A 625 20.64 22.50 -8.26
C ASP A 625 22.01 23.03 -8.73
N ALA A 626 22.52 24.09 -8.09
CA ALA A 626 23.83 24.65 -8.40
C ALA A 626 24.97 23.64 -8.16
N VAL A 627 24.90 22.87 -7.07
CA VAL A 627 25.86 21.80 -6.78
C VAL A 627 25.81 20.73 -7.89
N GLN A 628 24.63 20.27 -8.29
CA GLN A 628 24.50 19.28 -9.35
C GLN A 628 24.98 19.80 -10.72
N GLN A 629 24.72 21.06 -11.05
CA GLN A 629 25.22 21.69 -12.28
C GLN A 629 26.74 21.73 -12.33
N HIS A 630 27.41 21.92 -11.19
CA HIS A 630 28.86 21.79 -11.11
C HIS A 630 29.30 20.33 -11.27
N LEU A 631 28.72 19.40 -10.50
CA LEU A 631 29.12 17.99 -10.48
C LEU A 631 28.97 17.29 -11.85
N ARG A 632 27.98 17.67 -12.68
CA ARG A 632 27.84 17.11 -14.04
C ARG A 632 28.98 17.48 -15.00
N THR A 633 29.77 18.50 -14.67
CA THR A 633 30.92 18.94 -15.49
C THR A 633 32.23 18.27 -15.07
N VAL A 634 32.25 17.61 -13.90
CA VAL A 634 33.41 16.90 -13.37
C VAL A 634 33.72 15.68 -14.25
N LYS A 635 35.00 15.47 -14.54
CA LYS A 635 35.47 14.27 -15.25
C LYS A 635 35.69 13.12 -14.27
N GLY A 636 35.30 11.92 -14.69
CA GLY A 636 35.30 10.73 -13.82
C GLY A 636 34.14 10.72 -12.83
N VAL A 637 34.34 10.03 -11.71
CA VAL A 637 33.30 9.84 -10.69
C VAL A 637 33.27 11.01 -9.72
N SER A 638 32.08 11.55 -9.47
CA SER A 638 31.84 12.56 -8.43
C SER A 638 30.71 12.13 -7.48
N ILE A 639 30.70 12.68 -6.26
CA ILE A 639 29.78 12.25 -5.19
C ILE A 639 28.96 13.44 -4.67
N LEU A 640 27.67 13.21 -4.51
CA LEU A 640 26.76 14.06 -3.74
C LEU A 640 26.17 13.23 -2.60
N ILE A 641 26.58 13.51 -1.35
CA ILE A 641 25.97 12.93 -0.15
C ILE A 641 24.83 13.84 0.29
N PHE A 642 23.59 13.38 0.13
CA PHE A 642 22.40 14.09 0.55
C PHE A 642 21.95 13.58 1.92
N ASP A 643 22.21 14.35 2.98
CA ASP A 643 21.89 13.98 4.36
C ASP A 643 20.56 14.58 4.80
N GLN A 644 19.53 13.74 4.83
CA GLN A 644 18.23 14.07 5.40
C GLN A 644 17.48 12.80 5.83
N THR A 645 17.12 12.73 7.11
CA THR A 645 16.43 11.57 7.71
C THR A 645 15.12 11.20 7.00
N CYS A 646 14.86 9.91 6.85
CA CYS A 646 13.61 9.37 6.32
C CYS A 646 12.38 9.97 7.01
N ALA A 647 11.39 10.41 6.22
CA ALA A 647 10.22 11.13 6.73
C ALA A 647 9.40 10.31 7.74
N THR A 648 9.16 9.04 7.45
CA THR A 648 8.40 8.14 8.34
C THR A 648 9.12 7.93 9.67
N GLU A 649 10.44 7.77 9.64
CA GLU A 649 11.24 7.58 10.84
C GLU A 649 11.34 8.87 11.66
N LYS A 650 11.51 10.02 11.01
CA LYS A 650 11.42 11.36 11.64
C LYS A 650 10.13 11.53 12.44
N ARG A 651 8.98 11.14 11.87
CA ARG A 651 7.67 11.16 12.56
C ARG A 651 7.63 10.20 13.75
N ARG A 652 8.15 8.97 13.60
CA ARG A 652 8.16 7.96 14.68
C ARG A 652 9.02 8.39 15.86
N ARG A 653 10.22 8.91 15.60
CA ARG A 653 11.13 9.42 16.63
C ARG A 653 10.51 10.59 17.37
N ARG A 654 9.86 11.53 16.68
CA ARG A 654 9.09 12.62 17.30
C ARG A 654 7.97 12.11 18.20
N LYS A 655 7.16 11.15 17.72
CA LYS A 655 6.08 10.53 18.53
C LYS A 655 6.62 9.82 19.77
N ARG A 656 7.83 9.25 19.70
CA ARG A 656 8.52 8.59 20.82
C ARG A 656 9.37 9.54 21.68
N GLY A 657 9.37 10.85 21.41
CA GLY A 657 10.21 11.82 22.13
C GLY A 657 11.72 11.72 21.86
N LYS A 658 12.15 10.94 20.86
CA LYS A 658 13.57 10.73 20.51
C LYS A 658 14.13 11.78 19.53
N LEU A 659 13.27 12.63 18.98
CA LEU A 659 13.66 13.72 18.10
C LEU A 659 12.80 14.94 18.41
N ILE A 660 13.39 16.13 18.40
CA ILE A 660 12.69 17.39 18.65
C ILE A 660 11.59 17.56 17.61
N ASP A 661 10.38 17.85 18.08
CA ASP A 661 9.27 18.25 17.22
C ASP A 661 9.29 19.78 17.06
N PRO A 662 9.61 20.32 15.86
CA PRO A 662 9.74 21.76 15.69
C PRO A 662 8.41 22.47 15.98
N PRO A 663 8.41 23.55 16.79
CA PRO A 663 7.22 24.34 17.08
C PRO A 663 6.92 25.29 15.92
N LYS A 664 6.97 24.81 14.68
CA LYS A 664 6.69 25.54 13.44
C LYS A 664 5.73 24.72 12.59
N ARG A 665 4.59 25.28 12.22
CA ARG A 665 3.58 24.67 11.36
C ARG A 665 3.25 25.56 10.17
N VAL A 666 2.89 24.96 9.05
CA VAL A 666 2.52 25.67 7.82
C VAL A 666 1.02 25.64 7.67
N MET A 667 0.44 26.77 7.33
CA MET A 667 -0.98 26.95 7.04
C MET A 667 -1.13 27.67 5.69
N ILE A 668 -2.22 27.38 4.99
CA ILE A 668 -2.62 28.09 3.77
C ILE A 668 -3.89 28.86 4.07
N ASN A 669 -3.89 30.17 3.81
CA ASN A 669 -5.11 30.96 3.80
C ASN A 669 -5.88 30.70 2.50
N SER A 670 -6.98 29.93 2.54
CA SER A 670 -7.77 29.56 1.35
C SER A 670 -8.34 30.75 0.59
N LEU A 671 -8.66 31.85 1.29
CA LEU A 671 -9.11 33.09 0.66
C LEU A 671 -8.02 33.70 -0.22
N VAL A 672 -6.76 33.62 0.18
CA VAL A 672 -5.62 34.11 -0.62
C VAL A 672 -5.20 33.06 -1.66
N CYS A 673 -5.29 31.77 -1.37
CA CYS A 673 -4.91 30.72 -2.31
C CYS A 673 -5.64 30.82 -3.68
N GLU A 674 -4.90 30.62 -4.77
CA GLU A 674 -5.47 30.58 -6.13
C GLU A 674 -5.69 29.15 -6.64
N GLY A 675 -5.33 28.12 -5.87
CA GLY A 675 -5.47 26.73 -6.30
C GLY A 675 -4.49 26.32 -7.41
N CYS A 676 -3.46 27.12 -7.70
CA CYS A 676 -2.57 26.94 -8.85
C CYS A 676 -1.73 25.66 -8.85
N GLY A 677 -1.54 24.98 -7.71
CA GLY A 677 -0.83 23.70 -7.66
C GLY A 677 0.70 23.79 -7.57
N ASP A 678 1.31 24.96 -7.75
CA ASP A 678 2.77 25.13 -7.69
C ASP A 678 3.40 24.64 -6.35
N CYS A 679 2.69 24.77 -5.22
CA CYS A 679 3.14 24.16 -3.96
C CYS A 679 3.21 22.62 -4.00
N GLY A 680 2.33 21.97 -4.77
CA GLY A 680 2.35 20.53 -5.06
C GLY A 680 3.51 20.18 -5.98
N GLU A 681 3.73 20.96 -7.04
CA GLU A 681 4.85 20.78 -7.97
C GLU A 681 6.21 20.91 -7.27
N LYS A 682 6.41 21.93 -6.41
CA LYS A 682 7.69 22.11 -5.70
C LYS A 682 7.93 21.10 -4.59
N SER A 683 6.88 20.56 -3.97
CA SER A 683 7.04 19.71 -2.78
C SER A 683 6.73 18.23 -3.00
N PHE A 684 5.97 17.87 -4.04
CA PHE A 684 5.40 16.54 -4.26
C PHE A 684 4.77 15.95 -2.98
N CYS A 685 4.14 16.80 -2.17
CA CYS A 685 3.71 16.45 -0.82
C CYS A 685 2.24 16.07 -0.78
N VAL A 686 1.97 14.82 -0.41
CA VAL A 686 0.59 14.29 -0.24
C VAL A 686 -0.16 14.88 0.98
N SER A 687 0.46 15.76 1.77
CA SER A 687 -0.23 16.54 2.80
C SER A 687 -0.77 17.89 2.31
N VAL A 688 -0.51 18.25 1.05
CA VAL A 688 -1.19 19.38 0.39
C VAL A 688 -2.47 18.83 -0.23
N LEU A 689 -3.61 19.08 0.41
CA LEU A 689 -4.92 18.56 0.00
C LEU A 689 -5.73 19.63 -0.74
N PRO A 690 -6.66 19.24 -1.63
CA PRO A 690 -7.66 20.18 -2.13
C PRO A 690 -8.58 20.64 -0.98
N LYS A 691 -9.14 21.83 -1.15
CA LYS A 691 -10.24 22.36 -0.32
C LYS A 691 -11.23 23.02 -1.25
N GLU A 692 -12.45 22.49 -1.37
CA GLU A 692 -13.52 23.16 -2.10
C GLU A 692 -14.00 24.38 -1.32
N THR A 693 -14.23 25.48 -2.02
CA THR A 693 -14.73 26.75 -1.46
C THR A 693 -15.67 27.41 -2.46
N GLU A 694 -16.48 28.37 -2.00
CA GLU A 694 -17.34 29.20 -2.86
C GLU A 694 -16.55 29.92 -3.98
N PHE A 695 -15.26 30.20 -3.74
CA PHE A 695 -14.37 30.86 -4.69
C PHE A 695 -13.57 29.88 -5.56
N GLY A 696 -14.06 28.64 -5.68
CA GLY A 696 -13.44 27.54 -6.42
C GLY A 696 -12.45 26.73 -5.58
N ARG A 697 -11.82 25.73 -6.22
CA ARG A 697 -10.90 24.79 -5.56
C ARG A 697 -9.62 25.48 -5.06
N LYS A 698 -9.32 25.30 -3.77
CA LYS A 698 -8.14 25.83 -3.06
C LYS A 698 -7.25 24.70 -2.53
N ARG A 699 -6.29 25.07 -1.69
CA ARG A 699 -5.34 24.16 -1.03
C ARG A 699 -5.40 24.31 0.47
N GLN A 700 -5.17 23.22 1.17
CA GLN A 700 -4.98 23.19 2.62
C GLN A 700 -3.86 22.22 2.99
N ILE A 701 -3.34 22.37 4.22
CA ILE A 701 -2.33 21.46 4.76
C ILE A 701 -2.99 20.54 5.77
N ASP A 702 -2.90 19.23 5.55
CA ASP A 702 -3.23 18.23 6.55
C ASP A 702 -2.23 18.31 7.72
N GLN A 703 -2.67 18.89 8.84
CA GLN A 703 -1.84 19.08 10.04
C GLN A 703 -1.48 17.78 10.77
N SER A 704 -2.27 16.72 10.55
CA SER A 704 -2.12 15.42 11.20
C SER A 704 -1.09 14.55 10.47
N ASN A 705 -1.00 14.69 9.15
CA ASN A 705 -0.04 13.93 8.33
C ASN A 705 1.23 14.72 7.98
N CYS A 706 1.23 16.05 8.06
CA CYS A 706 2.39 16.88 7.74
C CYS A 706 3.63 16.54 8.58
N ASN A 707 4.76 16.28 7.91
CA ASN A 707 6.03 15.93 8.56
C ASN A 707 6.99 17.11 8.76
N LYS A 708 6.52 18.34 8.54
CA LYS A 708 7.27 19.58 8.84
C LYS A 708 8.61 19.69 8.08
N ASP A 709 8.60 19.36 6.80
CA ASP A 709 9.74 19.52 5.88
C ASP A 709 9.76 20.91 5.19
N TYR A 710 8.61 21.59 5.20
CA TYR A 710 8.40 22.97 4.74
C TYR A 710 8.67 23.25 3.25
N SER A 711 9.06 22.27 2.43
CA SER A 711 9.32 22.47 0.99
C SER A 711 8.11 22.98 0.20
N CYS A 712 6.87 22.76 0.66
CA CYS A 712 5.67 23.35 0.06
C CYS A 712 5.66 24.88 0.11
N VAL A 713 6.37 25.48 1.08
CA VAL A 713 6.53 26.92 1.22
C VAL A 713 7.44 27.49 0.12
N SER A 714 8.23 26.68 -0.59
CA SER A 714 9.04 27.17 -1.71
C SER A 714 8.20 27.56 -2.93
N GLY A 715 6.95 27.07 -3.04
CA GLY A 715 6.05 27.48 -4.11
C GLY A 715 5.75 28.99 -4.08
N PHE A 716 5.67 29.64 -5.24
CA PHE A 716 5.44 31.06 -5.41
C PHE A 716 3.97 31.44 -5.13
N CYS A 717 3.61 31.39 -3.84
CA CYS A 717 2.27 31.72 -3.35
C CYS A 717 2.35 32.52 -2.03
N PRO A 718 1.67 33.68 -1.94
CA PRO A 718 1.61 34.50 -0.73
C PRO A 718 0.66 33.95 0.33
N SER A 719 -0.15 32.94 0.02
CA SER A 719 -1.15 32.37 0.94
C SER A 719 -0.55 31.61 2.13
N PHE A 720 0.73 31.25 2.06
CA PHE A 720 1.44 30.52 3.09
C PHE A 720 1.73 31.40 4.31
N VAL A 721 1.32 30.89 5.47
CA VAL A 721 1.68 31.46 6.77
C VAL A 721 2.32 30.35 7.61
N THR A 722 3.44 30.67 8.25
CA THR A 722 4.03 29.78 9.26
C THR A 722 3.67 30.25 10.67
N VAL A 723 3.15 29.32 11.46
CA VAL A 723 2.75 29.50 12.85
C VAL A 723 3.84 28.94 13.73
N HIS A 724 4.45 29.79 14.55
CA HIS A 724 5.52 29.44 15.49
C HIS A 724 4.97 29.41 16.92
N GLY A 725 5.21 28.34 17.67
CA GLY A 725 4.77 28.16 19.07
C GLY A 725 3.38 27.55 19.25
N GLY A 726 2.48 27.70 18.27
CA GLY A 726 1.09 27.22 18.36
C GLY A 726 0.94 25.71 18.19
N ALA A 727 0.06 25.11 19.00
CA ALA A 727 -0.37 23.72 18.87
C ALA A 727 -1.69 23.63 18.09
N PRO A 728 -1.94 22.58 17.29
CA PRO A 728 -3.25 22.38 16.69
C PRO A 728 -4.30 22.23 17.80
N ARG A 729 -5.38 23.00 17.70
CA ARG A 729 -6.47 22.97 18.65
C ARG A 729 -7.14 21.61 18.58
N LYS A 730 -7.18 20.90 19.71
CA LYS A 730 -7.99 19.68 19.80
C LYS A 730 -9.45 20.12 19.93
N GLY A 731 -10.34 19.57 19.12
CA GLY A 731 -11.77 19.85 19.25
C GLY A 731 -12.22 19.67 20.70
N LYS A 732 -13.04 20.58 21.23
CA LYS A 732 -13.69 20.36 22.53
C LYS A 732 -14.54 19.10 22.37
N ARG A 733 -14.10 17.99 22.98
CA ARG A 733 -14.92 16.79 23.10
C ARG A 733 -16.22 17.21 23.76
N ARG A 734 -17.33 17.17 23.02
CA ARG A 734 -18.63 17.13 23.67
C ARG A 734 -18.66 15.81 24.42
N ASP A 735 -18.84 15.87 25.74
CA ASP A 735 -18.94 14.67 26.56
C ASP A 735 -20.29 14.01 26.29
N ALA A 736 -20.34 13.26 25.20
CA ALA A 736 -21.47 12.45 24.79
C ALA A 736 -21.19 10.96 25.08
N SER A 737 -20.25 10.69 25.99
CA SER A 737 -19.86 9.33 26.39
C SER A 737 -21.04 8.53 26.94
N THR A 738 -22.00 9.22 27.59
CA THR A 738 -23.25 8.63 28.07
C THR A 738 -24.11 7.99 26.98
N LEU A 739 -24.00 8.41 25.71
CA LEU A 739 -24.68 7.77 24.58
C LEU A 739 -24.12 6.37 24.26
N LEU A 740 -22.94 6.03 24.79
CA LEU A 740 -22.25 4.77 24.53
C LEU A 740 -22.43 3.73 25.64
N ASP A 741 -22.94 4.14 26.81
CA ASP A 741 -22.97 3.31 28.02
C ASP A 741 -23.97 2.13 27.92
N THR A 742 -24.89 2.15 26.96
CA THR A 742 -25.86 1.05 26.78
C THR A 742 -26.26 0.87 25.31
N LEU A 743 -25.37 0.25 24.53
CA LEU A 743 -25.65 -0.10 23.14
C LEU A 743 -26.19 -1.53 23.02
N PRO A 744 -27.35 -1.75 22.37
CA PRO A 744 -27.91 -3.09 22.19
C PRO A 744 -26.97 -4.00 21.39
N SER A 745 -27.06 -5.30 21.67
CA SER A 745 -26.41 -6.30 20.82
C SER A 745 -27.07 -6.34 19.43
N PRO A 746 -26.34 -6.75 18.38
CA PRO A 746 -26.91 -6.86 17.04
C PRO A 746 -28.07 -7.88 17.06
N PRO A 747 -29.19 -7.60 16.35
CA PRO A 747 -30.40 -8.43 16.40
C PRO A 747 -30.19 -9.82 15.79
N LYS A 748 -29.25 -9.97 14.85
CA LYS A 748 -28.87 -11.24 14.24
C LYS A 748 -27.35 -11.31 14.13
N ARG A 749 -26.78 -12.49 14.41
CA ARG A 749 -25.36 -12.77 14.15
C ARG A 749 -25.26 -13.69 12.95
N THR A 750 -24.26 -13.46 12.11
CA THR A 750 -23.89 -14.38 11.03
C THR A 750 -23.58 -15.78 11.58
N ALA A 751 -24.25 -16.79 11.02
CA ALA A 751 -23.98 -18.19 11.30
C ALA A 751 -22.74 -18.66 10.51
N LEU A 752 -21.84 -19.39 11.17
CA LEU A 752 -20.65 -20.01 10.55
C LEU A 752 -21.00 -21.44 10.10
N GLU A 753 -21.95 -21.56 9.17
CA GLU A 753 -22.25 -22.80 8.44
C GLU A 753 -21.22 -23.06 7.34
N ARG A 754 -20.73 -21.96 6.74
CA ARG A 754 -19.60 -21.92 5.81
C ARG A 754 -18.59 -20.88 6.29
N PRO A 755 -17.33 -20.91 5.83
CA PRO A 755 -16.37 -19.85 6.11
C PRO A 755 -16.93 -18.48 5.69
N TRP A 756 -16.77 -17.49 6.57
CA TRP A 756 -17.16 -16.11 6.33
C TRP A 756 -15.95 -15.29 5.90
N ASN A 757 -16.04 -14.69 4.72
CA ASN A 757 -14.95 -13.99 4.07
C ASN A 757 -15.12 -12.47 4.19
N ILE A 758 -14.16 -11.80 4.85
CA ILE A 758 -14.13 -10.35 5.04
C ILE A 758 -12.94 -9.79 4.27
N LEU A 759 -13.21 -8.92 3.30
CA LEU A 759 -12.20 -8.14 2.59
C LEU A 759 -12.14 -6.73 3.18
N ILE A 760 -10.97 -6.29 3.61
CA ILE A 760 -10.76 -4.90 4.04
C ILE A 760 -9.94 -4.19 2.97
N THR A 761 -10.39 -3.02 2.55
CA THR A 761 -9.66 -2.18 1.60
C THR A 761 -9.30 -0.85 2.24
N GLY A 762 -8.12 -0.32 1.94
CA GLY A 762 -7.74 1.00 2.41
C GLY A 762 -6.36 1.43 1.96
N VAL A 763 -5.84 2.50 2.57
CA VAL A 763 -4.56 3.12 2.21
C VAL A 763 -3.46 2.73 3.20
N GLY A 764 -2.26 2.50 2.70
CA GLY A 764 -1.08 2.25 3.54
C GLY A 764 -0.91 3.29 4.65
N GLY A 765 -0.80 2.81 5.89
CA GLY A 765 -0.62 3.66 7.07
C GLY A 765 -1.89 4.20 7.73
N THR A 766 -3.10 3.79 7.30
CA THR A 766 -4.37 4.20 7.94
C THR A 766 -4.91 3.20 8.97
N GLY A 767 -4.30 2.03 9.13
CA GLY A 767 -4.69 1.02 10.13
C GLY A 767 -5.44 -0.21 9.59
N VAL A 768 -5.47 -0.42 8.28
CA VAL A 768 -6.10 -1.59 7.62
C VAL A 768 -5.56 -2.92 8.18
N VAL A 769 -4.23 -3.10 8.17
CA VAL A 769 -3.53 -4.27 8.72
C VAL A 769 -3.84 -4.48 10.22
N THR A 770 -4.01 -3.38 10.97
CA THR A 770 -4.37 -3.45 12.39
C THR A 770 -5.74 -4.09 12.59
N ILE A 771 -6.73 -3.76 11.75
CA ILE A 771 -8.04 -4.40 11.83
C ILE A 771 -7.96 -5.88 11.48
N GLY A 772 -7.16 -6.23 10.47
CA GLY A 772 -6.82 -7.62 10.15
C GLY A 772 -6.35 -8.40 11.37
N ALA A 773 -5.31 -7.90 12.04
CA ALA A 773 -4.76 -8.50 13.24
C ALA A 773 -5.78 -8.61 14.39
N LEU A 774 -6.62 -7.59 14.59
CA LEU A 774 -7.67 -7.61 15.62
C LEU A 774 -8.71 -8.69 15.36
N LEU A 775 -9.21 -8.80 14.13
CA LEU A 775 -10.21 -9.79 13.75
C LEU A 775 -9.64 -11.22 13.79
N GLY A 776 -8.41 -11.41 13.32
CA GLY A 776 -7.72 -12.68 13.39
C GLY A 776 -7.50 -13.16 14.84
N MET A 777 -7.01 -12.28 15.71
CA MET A 777 -6.82 -12.57 17.13
C MET A 777 -8.16 -12.83 17.84
N ALA A 778 -9.19 -12.02 17.59
CA ALA A 778 -10.51 -12.23 18.18
C ALA A 778 -11.13 -13.57 17.76
N GLY A 779 -10.96 -13.98 16.49
CA GLY A 779 -11.35 -15.33 16.03
C GLY A 779 -10.60 -16.44 16.75
N HIS A 780 -9.28 -16.29 16.92
CA HIS A 780 -8.47 -17.23 17.69
C HIS A 780 -8.92 -17.38 19.15
N LEU A 781 -9.14 -16.25 19.83
CA LEU A 781 -9.52 -16.24 21.25
C LEU A 781 -10.84 -16.96 21.54
N GLU A 782 -11.78 -17.00 20.60
CA GLU A 782 -13.07 -17.72 20.74
C GLU A 782 -13.02 -19.18 20.28
N GLY A 783 -11.84 -19.69 19.91
CA GLY A 783 -11.66 -21.05 19.42
C GLY A 783 -12.04 -21.26 17.95
N LYS A 784 -12.35 -20.21 17.19
CA LYS A 784 -12.70 -20.31 15.76
C LYS A 784 -11.48 -20.51 14.88
N GLY A 785 -11.70 -20.98 13.65
CA GLY A 785 -10.71 -20.89 12.58
C GLY A 785 -10.59 -19.44 12.12
N ALA A 786 -9.37 -18.90 12.10
CA ALA A 786 -9.13 -17.53 11.66
C ALA A 786 -7.83 -17.44 10.87
N THR A 787 -7.92 -16.92 9.64
CA THR A 787 -6.76 -16.61 8.81
C THR A 787 -6.84 -15.18 8.31
N VAL A 788 -5.68 -14.54 8.21
CA VAL A 788 -5.52 -13.15 7.76
C VAL A 788 -4.37 -13.11 6.77
N LEU A 789 -4.58 -12.52 5.59
CA LEU A 789 -3.52 -12.23 4.62
C LEU A 789 -3.52 -10.74 4.33
N ASP A 790 -2.43 -10.08 4.71
CA ASP A 790 -2.20 -8.68 4.41
C ASP A 790 -1.45 -8.53 3.10
N GLN A 791 -2.02 -7.79 2.14
CA GLN A 791 -1.38 -7.50 0.87
C GLN A 791 -1.05 -6.01 0.82
N THR A 792 0.23 -5.71 1.05
CA THR A 792 0.76 -4.35 0.94
C THR A 792 1.52 -4.19 -0.37
N GLY A 793 1.26 -3.10 -1.10
CA GLY A 793 2.02 -2.75 -2.29
C GLY A 793 3.39 -2.15 -1.95
N LEU A 794 4.14 -1.74 -2.99
CA LEU A 794 5.47 -1.14 -2.87
C LEU A 794 5.51 0.09 -1.92
N ALA A 795 4.46 0.90 -1.88
CA ALA A 795 4.43 2.10 -1.03
C ALA A 795 3.92 1.81 0.38
N GLN A 796 4.73 2.17 1.39
CA GLN A 796 4.30 2.13 2.80
C GLN A 796 3.12 3.06 3.11
N LYS A 797 2.95 4.15 2.36
CA LYS A 797 1.88 5.13 2.51
C LYS A 797 1.36 5.59 1.15
N GLY A 798 0.06 5.85 1.06
CA GLY A 798 -0.57 6.35 -0.16
C GLY A 798 -0.87 5.28 -1.22
N GLY A 799 -0.24 4.10 -1.13
CA GLY A 799 -0.58 2.93 -1.93
C GLY A 799 -1.81 2.18 -1.41
N ALA A 800 -2.44 1.42 -2.30
CA ALA A 800 -3.53 0.51 -1.97
C ALA A 800 -3.05 -0.64 -1.05
N VAL A 801 -3.87 -0.97 -0.06
CA VAL A 801 -3.69 -2.12 0.83
C VAL A 801 -5.00 -2.89 0.89
N THR A 802 -4.91 -4.21 0.78
CA THR A 802 -6.06 -5.10 0.99
C THR A 802 -5.70 -6.15 2.03
N THR A 803 -6.65 -6.46 2.91
CA THR A 803 -6.51 -7.52 3.90
C THR A 803 -7.64 -8.52 3.69
N HIS A 804 -7.28 -9.78 3.47
CA HIS A 804 -8.20 -10.90 3.29
C HIS A 804 -8.34 -11.63 4.62
N ILE A 805 -9.56 -11.82 5.09
CA ILE A 805 -9.82 -12.48 6.37
C ILE A 805 -10.86 -13.56 6.14
N ARG A 806 -10.58 -14.77 6.64
CA ARG A 806 -11.54 -15.86 6.65
C ARG A 806 -11.74 -16.35 8.07
N ILE A 807 -13.00 -16.40 8.49
CA ILE A 807 -13.41 -16.89 9.81
C ILE A 807 -14.31 -18.10 9.59
N ALA A 808 -13.97 -19.23 10.20
CA ALA A 808 -14.75 -20.44 10.11
C ALA A 808 -14.95 -21.05 11.50
N ARG A 809 -15.80 -22.09 11.60
CA ARG A 809 -16.07 -22.73 12.87
C ARG A 809 -14.81 -23.41 13.42
N GLN A 810 -14.09 -24.12 12.56
CA GLN A 810 -12.80 -24.74 12.89
C GLN A 810 -11.72 -24.29 11.90
N PRO A 811 -10.43 -24.32 12.27
CA PRO A 811 -9.34 -24.01 11.35
C PRO A 811 -9.32 -24.88 10.09
N ALA A 812 -9.68 -26.16 10.20
CA ALA A 812 -9.70 -27.12 9.10
C ALA A 812 -10.71 -26.77 7.99
N ASP A 813 -11.74 -25.96 8.30
CA ASP A 813 -12.74 -25.50 7.34
C ASP A 813 -12.22 -24.40 6.39
N ILE A 814 -10.99 -23.91 6.62
CA ILE A 814 -10.38 -22.86 5.79
C ILE A 814 -9.35 -23.48 4.85
N HIS A 815 -9.73 -23.64 3.59
CA HIS A 815 -8.88 -24.28 2.59
C HIS A 815 -7.85 -23.35 1.93
N ALA A 816 -8.10 -22.04 1.86
CA ALA A 816 -7.18 -21.07 1.26
C ALA A 816 -7.23 -19.75 2.04
N VAL A 817 -6.12 -19.02 2.14
CA VAL A 817 -6.10 -17.77 2.93
C VAL A 817 -6.68 -16.59 2.15
N ARG A 818 -6.44 -16.54 0.84
CA ARG A 818 -6.89 -15.46 -0.04
C ARG A 818 -8.37 -15.65 -0.38
N ILE A 819 -9.14 -14.56 -0.37
CA ILE A 819 -10.54 -14.58 -0.82
C ILE A 819 -10.55 -14.69 -2.34
N ALA A 820 -11.28 -15.67 -2.85
CA ALA A 820 -11.37 -15.94 -4.27
C ALA A 820 -12.48 -15.11 -4.93
N ALA A 821 -12.56 -15.12 -6.26
CA ALA A 821 -13.47 -14.24 -7.00
C ALA A 821 -14.93 -14.51 -6.66
N GLY A 822 -15.70 -13.45 -6.39
CA GLY A 822 -17.13 -13.52 -6.02
C GLY A 822 -17.42 -14.14 -4.64
N GLU A 823 -16.45 -14.19 -3.74
CA GLU A 823 -16.61 -14.86 -2.44
C GLU A 823 -16.58 -13.98 -1.20
N ALA A 824 -16.34 -12.68 -1.33
CA ALA A 824 -16.45 -11.80 -0.17
C ALA A 824 -17.89 -11.83 0.34
N ASP A 825 -18.08 -12.14 1.63
CA ASP A 825 -19.38 -11.98 2.28
C ASP A 825 -19.52 -10.55 2.82
N LEU A 826 -18.40 -9.92 3.20
CA LEU A 826 -18.32 -8.53 3.65
C LEU A 826 -17.11 -7.82 3.02
N VAL A 827 -17.30 -6.63 2.46
CA VAL A 827 -16.23 -5.69 2.12
C VAL A 827 -16.29 -4.50 3.08
N LEU A 828 -15.24 -4.33 3.89
CA LEU A 828 -14.99 -3.14 4.69
C LEU A 828 -14.18 -2.15 3.86
N GLY A 829 -14.89 -1.28 3.15
CA GLY A 829 -14.35 -0.26 2.27
C GLY A 829 -13.87 0.96 3.05
N CYS A 830 -12.69 0.90 3.67
CA CYS A 830 -12.12 2.07 4.35
C CYS A 830 -11.62 3.15 3.36
N ASP A 831 -11.44 2.79 2.09
CA ASP A 831 -11.14 3.71 0.98
C ASP A 831 -11.88 3.30 -0.30
N MET A 832 -12.67 4.21 -0.87
CA MET A 832 -13.52 3.86 -2.03
C MET A 832 -12.74 3.61 -3.32
N VAL A 833 -11.58 4.25 -3.49
CA VAL A 833 -10.74 4.02 -4.68
C VAL A 833 -10.21 2.59 -4.69
N VAL A 834 -9.75 2.11 -3.52
CA VAL A 834 -9.28 0.72 -3.40
C VAL A 834 -10.42 -0.28 -3.49
N VAL A 835 -11.65 0.06 -3.07
CA VAL A 835 -12.81 -0.79 -3.34
C VAL A 835 -13.05 -0.91 -4.85
N ASN A 836 -12.94 0.18 -5.60
CA ASN A 836 -13.15 0.21 -7.06
C ASN A 836 -12.07 -0.50 -7.87
N ASP A 837 -10.88 -0.73 -7.28
CA ASP A 837 -9.81 -1.46 -7.94
C ASP A 837 -10.27 -2.87 -8.36
N TYR A 838 -9.77 -3.33 -9.51
CA TYR A 838 -10.09 -4.63 -10.09
C TYR A 838 -10.02 -5.79 -9.08
N TRP A 839 -8.94 -5.81 -8.29
CA TRP A 839 -8.68 -6.87 -7.32
C TRP A 839 -9.71 -6.95 -6.20
N ALA A 840 -10.29 -5.81 -5.76
CA ALA A 840 -11.29 -5.78 -4.70
C ALA A 840 -12.69 -6.08 -5.25
N LEU A 841 -13.11 -5.39 -6.32
CA LEU A 841 -14.41 -5.63 -6.95
C LEU A 841 -14.58 -7.06 -7.47
N SER A 842 -13.51 -7.71 -7.95
CA SER A 842 -13.57 -9.11 -8.39
C SER A 842 -14.03 -10.08 -7.29
N LYS A 843 -13.98 -9.67 -6.01
CA LYS A 843 -14.40 -10.48 -4.86
C LYS A 843 -15.88 -10.31 -4.52
N VAL A 844 -16.55 -9.32 -5.11
CA VAL A 844 -17.96 -8.99 -4.86
C VAL A 844 -18.87 -9.86 -5.73
N ARG A 845 -19.96 -10.35 -5.13
CA ARG A 845 -21.02 -11.11 -5.82
C ARG A 845 -22.41 -10.69 -5.35
N ASP A 846 -23.29 -10.51 -6.33
CA ASP A 846 -24.72 -10.32 -6.10
C ASP A 846 -25.33 -11.43 -5.22
N GLY A 847 -26.23 -11.05 -4.33
CA GLY A 847 -26.89 -11.94 -3.36
C GLY A 847 -26.00 -12.56 -2.28
N ARG A 848 -24.68 -12.28 -2.27
CA ARG A 848 -23.74 -12.77 -1.23
C ARG A 848 -23.08 -11.64 -0.46
N THR A 849 -22.53 -10.66 -1.17
CA THR A 849 -21.64 -9.66 -0.57
C THR A 849 -22.41 -8.48 -0.01
N GLN A 850 -22.02 -8.01 1.18
CA GLN A 850 -22.38 -6.70 1.72
C GLN A 850 -21.16 -5.77 1.69
N VAL A 851 -21.34 -4.52 1.27
CA VAL A 851 -20.26 -3.52 1.24
C VAL A 851 -20.57 -2.39 2.21
N VAL A 852 -19.66 -2.14 3.16
CA VAL A 852 -19.67 -0.93 3.99
C VAL A 852 -18.61 0.01 3.44
N LEU A 853 -19.02 1.16 2.91
CA LEU A 853 -18.15 2.06 2.16
C LEU A 853 -17.99 3.40 2.88
N ASN A 854 -16.74 3.74 3.19
CA ASN A 854 -16.37 5.07 3.66
C ASN A 854 -16.44 6.07 2.49
N THR A 855 -17.35 7.04 2.56
CA THR A 855 -17.60 8.01 1.48
C THR A 855 -16.60 9.18 1.45
N TYR A 856 -15.55 9.13 2.28
CA TYR A 856 -14.52 10.17 2.31
C TYR A 856 -13.67 10.18 1.03
N GLU A 857 -13.62 11.32 0.34
CA GLU A 857 -12.88 11.54 -0.91
C GLU A 857 -11.37 11.75 -0.68
N ALA A 858 -10.64 10.67 -0.40
CA ALA A 858 -9.19 10.73 -0.21
C ALA A 858 -8.43 10.79 -1.54
N MET A 859 -7.89 11.95 -1.92
CA MET A 859 -7.14 12.11 -3.18
C MET A 859 -5.92 11.18 -3.29
N PRO A 860 -5.63 10.63 -4.49
CA PRO A 860 -4.41 9.90 -4.76
C PRO A 860 -3.21 10.85 -4.91
N GLY A 861 -2.00 10.29 -4.86
CA GLY A 861 -0.76 11.07 -4.95
C GLY A 861 -0.60 11.83 -6.27
N THR A 862 -1.15 11.32 -7.37
CA THR A 862 -1.14 11.93 -8.72
C THR A 862 -1.74 13.33 -8.75
N PHE A 863 -2.60 13.66 -7.79
CA PHE A 863 -3.11 15.02 -7.59
C PHE A 863 -2.00 16.06 -7.39
N THR A 864 -0.85 15.68 -6.82
CA THR A 864 0.27 16.63 -6.60
C THR A 864 0.81 17.24 -7.88
N THR A 865 0.70 16.51 -9.00
CA THR A 865 1.06 16.97 -10.36
C THR A 865 -0.17 17.36 -11.20
N GLN A 866 -1.39 17.00 -10.75
CA GLN A 866 -2.64 17.30 -11.44
C GLN A 866 -3.59 18.07 -10.50
N PRO A 867 -3.42 19.40 -10.38
CA PRO A 867 -4.14 20.23 -9.40
C PRO A 867 -5.67 20.20 -9.52
N ASP A 868 -6.18 19.89 -10.71
CA ASP A 868 -7.60 19.91 -11.06
C ASP A 868 -8.25 18.52 -11.14
N LEU A 869 -7.51 17.47 -10.73
CA LEU A 869 -8.00 16.10 -10.75
C LEU A 869 -9.33 15.99 -9.99
N GLN A 870 -10.42 15.66 -10.68
CA GLN A 870 -11.73 15.47 -10.07
C GLN A 870 -11.83 14.07 -9.47
N PHE A 871 -12.49 13.97 -8.32
CA PHE A 871 -12.67 12.69 -7.65
C PHE A 871 -14.00 12.06 -8.14
N PRO A 872 -13.98 10.90 -8.81
CA PRO A 872 -15.18 10.31 -9.42
C PRO A 872 -16.01 9.51 -8.41
N ALA A 873 -16.43 10.11 -7.29
CA ALA A 873 -17.11 9.40 -6.19
C ALA A 873 -18.41 8.73 -6.65
N ALA A 874 -19.25 9.44 -7.41
CA ALA A 874 -20.52 8.92 -7.91
C ALA A 874 -20.34 7.74 -8.87
N GLU A 875 -19.34 7.79 -9.76
CA GLU A 875 -19.02 6.70 -10.68
C GLU A 875 -18.50 5.47 -9.94
N ILE A 876 -17.66 5.67 -8.91
CA ILE A 876 -17.17 4.60 -8.05
C ILE A 876 -18.34 3.91 -7.32
N ILE A 877 -19.23 4.70 -6.70
CA ILE A 877 -20.41 4.15 -5.99
C ILE A 877 -21.32 3.41 -6.97
N ALA A 878 -21.53 3.95 -8.18
CA ALA A 878 -22.28 3.28 -9.23
C ALA A 878 -21.63 1.95 -9.64
N GLY A 879 -20.31 1.91 -9.80
CA GLY A 879 -19.56 0.68 -10.10
C GLY A 879 -19.70 -0.39 -9.01
N VAL A 880 -19.67 0.01 -7.73
CA VAL A 880 -19.94 -0.89 -6.59
C VAL A 880 -21.38 -1.40 -6.61
N ARG A 881 -22.36 -0.52 -6.86
CA ARG A 881 -23.78 -0.90 -6.98
C ARG A 881 -24.01 -1.90 -8.12
N THR A 882 -23.36 -1.70 -9.26
CA THR A 882 -23.40 -2.65 -10.38
C THR A 882 -22.84 -4.02 -9.97
N ALA A 883 -21.70 -4.05 -9.28
CA ALA A 883 -21.11 -5.30 -8.78
C ALA A 883 -22.00 -6.03 -7.76
N LEU A 884 -22.85 -5.28 -7.04
CA LEU A 884 -23.86 -5.77 -6.09
C LEU A 884 -25.22 -6.10 -6.73
N GLY A 885 -25.31 -6.19 -8.06
CA GLY A 885 -26.58 -6.54 -8.73
C GLY A 885 -27.67 -5.47 -8.59
N GLY A 886 -27.28 -4.21 -8.35
CA GLY A 886 -28.22 -3.10 -8.16
C GLY A 886 -28.53 -2.77 -6.70
N GLN A 887 -28.06 -3.57 -5.73
CA GLN A 887 -28.24 -3.25 -4.30
C GLN A 887 -27.35 -2.07 -3.88
N GLU A 888 -27.90 -1.20 -3.03
CA GLU A 888 -27.14 -0.07 -2.48
C GLU A 888 -26.11 -0.55 -1.44
N PRO A 889 -24.84 -0.13 -1.53
CA PRO A 889 -23.87 -0.34 -0.46
C PRO A 889 -24.25 0.48 0.79
N LEU A 890 -23.76 0.06 1.96
CA LEU A 890 -23.91 0.81 3.21
C LEU A 890 -22.92 1.98 3.22
N LEU A 891 -23.41 3.19 2.99
CA LEU A 891 -22.60 4.41 2.87
C LEU A 891 -22.47 5.14 4.21
N LEU A 892 -21.25 5.56 4.56
CA LEU A 892 -20.98 6.32 5.79
C LEU A 892 -19.72 7.19 5.63
N ASP A 893 -19.77 8.48 5.97
CA ASP A 893 -18.54 9.29 6.11
C ASP A 893 -17.88 9.07 7.48
N ALA A 894 -17.28 7.89 7.64
CA ALA A 894 -16.64 7.50 8.90
C ALA A 894 -15.42 8.39 9.22
N THR A 895 -14.78 8.97 8.21
CA THR A 895 -13.58 9.79 8.39
C THR A 895 -13.91 11.15 8.98
N GLN A 896 -14.94 11.82 8.45
CA GLN A 896 -15.41 13.09 8.98
C GLN A 896 -15.96 12.91 10.41
N LEU A 897 -16.78 11.89 10.63
CA LEU A 897 -17.37 11.59 11.93
C LEU A 897 -16.31 11.25 12.99
N ALA A 898 -15.38 10.33 12.69
CA ALA A 898 -14.33 9.95 13.63
C ALA A 898 -13.40 11.13 13.95
N THR A 899 -13.07 11.96 12.96
CA THR A 899 -12.24 13.16 13.18
C THR A 899 -12.94 14.17 14.07
N ALA A 900 -14.25 14.41 13.86
CA ALA A 900 -15.02 15.34 14.68
C ALA A 900 -15.19 14.85 16.14
N LEU A 901 -15.44 13.55 16.34
CA LEU A 901 -15.70 12.97 17.66
C LEU A 901 -14.43 12.69 18.47
N LEU A 902 -13.38 12.16 17.83
CA LEU A 902 -12.19 11.64 18.49
C LEU A 902 -10.94 12.49 18.26
N GLY A 903 -10.99 13.41 17.29
CA GLY A 903 -9.91 14.35 16.97
C GLY A 903 -8.85 13.81 16.00
N ASP A 904 -9.00 12.59 15.50
CA ASP A 904 -8.03 11.94 14.59
C ASP A 904 -8.74 11.02 13.59
N ALA A 905 -8.41 11.17 12.31
CA ALA A 905 -8.93 10.36 11.22
C ALA A 905 -8.51 8.88 11.32
N ILE A 906 -7.46 8.53 12.08
CA ILE A 906 -7.01 7.14 12.23
C ILE A 906 -8.06 6.23 12.89
N ALA A 907 -9.02 6.81 13.60
CA ALA A 907 -10.12 6.07 14.22
C ALA A 907 -11.20 5.63 13.22
N SER A 908 -11.19 6.14 11.98
CA SER A 908 -12.23 5.88 10.97
C SER A 908 -12.39 4.40 10.64
N ASN A 909 -11.29 3.67 10.45
CA ASN A 909 -11.39 2.27 10.05
C ASN A 909 -12.05 1.41 11.14
N LEU A 910 -11.76 1.69 12.42
CA LEU A 910 -12.36 0.96 13.54
C LEU A 910 -13.82 1.39 13.79
N PHE A 911 -14.16 2.63 13.45
CA PHE A 911 -15.54 3.10 13.37
C PHE A 911 -16.32 2.30 12.32
N VAL A 912 -15.77 2.13 11.11
CA VAL A 912 -16.37 1.30 10.05
C VAL A 912 -16.57 -0.14 10.53
N LEU A 913 -15.61 -0.71 11.27
CA LEU A 913 -15.75 -2.04 11.86
C LEU A 913 -16.91 -2.11 12.88
N GLY A 914 -17.03 -1.11 13.75
CA GLY A 914 -18.12 -1.03 14.73
C GLY A 914 -19.49 -0.96 14.07
N TYR A 915 -19.60 -0.17 12.99
CA TYR A 915 -20.79 -0.06 12.17
C TYR A 915 -21.18 -1.41 11.55
N ALA A 916 -20.23 -2.09 10.89
CA ALA A 916 -20.45 -3.41 10.29
C ALA A 916 -20.81 -4.49 11.34
N TRP A 917 -20.17 -4.45 12.51
CA TRP A 917 -20.44 -5.37 13.61
C TRP A 917 -21.87 -5.23 14.15
N GLN A 918 -22.37 -3.99 14.29
CA GLN A 918 -23.72 -3.73 14.77
C GLN A 918 -24.80 -4.17 13.76
N HIS A 919 -24.50 -4.17 12.46
CA HIS A 919 -25.33 -4.79 11.43
C HIS A 919 -25.27 -6.34 11.42
N GLY A 920 -24.48 -6.94 12.32
CA GLY A 920 -24.36 -8.40 12.42
C GLY A 920 -23.45 -9.05 11.37
N LEU A 921 -22.71 -8.26 10.59
CA LEU A 921 -21.91 -8.72 9.44
C LEU A 921 -20.55 -9.31 9.84
N VAL A 922 -20.14 -9.18 11.11
CA VAL A 922 -18.86 -9.68 11.63
C VAL A 922 -19.13 -10.84 12.61
N PRO A 923 -18.71 -12.08 12.31
CA PRO A 923 -19.09 -13.28 13.06
C PRO A 923 -18.22 -13.50 14.33
N LEU A 924 -17.95 -12.44 15.09
CA LEU A 924 -17.13 -12.47 16.31
C LEU A 924 -17.88 -11.80 17.47
N SER A 925 -17.69 -12.29 18.70
CA SER A 925 -18.34 -11.65 19.85
C SER A 925 -17.68 -10.31 20.19
N HIS A 926 -18.46 -9.46 20.84
CA HIS A 926 -17.96 -8.21 21.40
C HIS A 926 -16.79 -8.44 22.36
N ALA A 927 -16.87 -9.47 23.21
CA ALA A 927 -15.87 -9.74 24.24
C ALA A 927 -14.50 -10.05 23.63
N ALA A 928 -14.44 -10.87 22.58
CA ALA A 928 -13.18 -11.19 21.92
C ALA A 928 -12.59 -10.01 21.15
N LEU A 929 -13.42 -9.17 20.51
CA LEU A 929 -12.96 -7.94 19.88
C LEU A 929 -12.35 -6.97 20.89
N MET A 930 -13.02 -6.77 22.04
CA MET A 930 -12.48 -5.91 23.10
C MET A 930 -11.18 -6.48 23.65
N ARG A 931 -11.11 -7.79 23.88
CA ARG A 931 -9.88 -8.45 24.34
C ARG A 931 -8.74 -8.34 23.33
N ALA A 932 -9.02 -8.50 22.03
CA ALA A 932 -8.02 -8.31 20.99
C ALA A 932 -7.49 -6.85 20.95
N ILE A 933 -8.36 -5.86 21.14
CA ILE A 933 -7.97 -4.44 21.23
C ILE A 933 -7.06 -4.20 22.44
N GLU A 934 -7.37 -4.79 23.59
CA GLU A 934 -6.53 -4.72 24.79
C GLU A 934 -5.16 -5.36 24.57
N LEU A 935 -5.11 -6.58 24.02
CA LEU A 935 -3.87 -7.31 23.74
C LEU A 935 -2.96 -6.54 22.78
N ASN A 936 -3.54 -5.87 21.77
CA ASN A 936 -2.79 -5.03 20.84
C ASN A 936 -2.11 -3.83 21.53
N GLY A 937 -2.64 -3.35 22.66
CA GLY A 937 -2.00 -2.36 23.55
C GLY A 937 -1.87 -0.93 22.99
N ALA A 938 -2.15 -0.70 21.71
CA ALA A 938 -2.04 0.61 21.07
C ALA A 938 -3.36 1.40 21.19
N ALA A 939 -3.31 2.57 21.86
CA ALA A 939 -4.43 3.52 21.95
C ALA A 939 -5.78 2.86 22.33
N VAL A 940 -5.73 1.92 23.29
CA VAL A 940 -6.85 1.03 23.67
C VAL A 940 -8.17 1.78 23.85
N THR A 941 -8.20 2.81 24.72
CA THR A 941 -9.42 3.58 25.00
C THR A 941 -10.00 4.26 23.76
N MET A 942 -9.14 4.86 22.92
CA MET A 942 -9.59 5.52 21.68
C MET A 942 -10.19 4.50 20.71
N ASN A 943 -9.57 3.33 20.60
CA ASN A 943 -10.05 2.26 19.73
C ASN A 943 -11.41 1.71 20.22
N GLN A 944 -11.55 1.45 21.51
CA GLN A 944 -12.84 1.03 22.09
C GLN A 944 -13.93 2.07 21.85
N GLN A 945 -13.62 3.36 22.01
CA GLN A 945 -14.56 4.46 21.73
C GLN A 945 -14.92 4.55 20.24
N ALA A 946 -13.95 4.43 19.33
CA ALA A 946 -14.20 4.45 17.89
C ALA A 946 -15.13 3.32 17.46
N PHE A 947 -14.90 2.11 17.97
CA PHE A 947 -15.77 0.97 17.73
C PHE A 947 -17.19 1.20 18.27
N ALA A 948 -17.32 1.74 19.50
CA ALA A 948 -18.62 2.05 20.10
C ALA A 948 -19.40 3.14 19.33
N TRP A 949 -18.73 4.21 18.89
CA TRP A 949 -19.35 5.23 18.05
C TRP A 949 -19.81 4.68 16.70
N GLY A 950 -19.02 3.79 16.09
CA GLY A 950 -19.42 3.06 14.89
C GLY A 950 -20.68 2.24 15.09
N ARG A 951 -20.79 1.54 16.23
CA ARG A 951 -21.99 0.81 16.60
C ARG A 951 -23.21 1.73 16.75
N LEU A 952 -23.06 2.86 17.44
CA LEU A 952 -24.15 3.81 17.60
C LEU A 952 -24.59 4.40 16.25
N ALA A 953 -23.67 4.65 15.32
CA ALA A 953 -23.99 5.17 13.99
C ALA A 953 -24.85 4.20 13.17
N ALA A 954 -24.75 2.89 13.39
CA ALA A 954 -25.62 1.89 12.78
C ALA A 954 -27.04 1.86 13.37
N ILE A 955 -27.23 2.44 14.57
CA ILE A 955 -28.51 2.50 15.28
C ILE A 955 -29.20 3.86 15.06
N ASP A 956 -28.46 4.95 15.26
CA ASP A 956 -28.94 6.33 15.16
C ASP A 956 -27.82 7.24 14.62
N LEU A 957 -27.63 7.23 13.30
CA LEU A 957 -26.69 8.10 12.61
C LEU A 957 -26.95 9.61 12.88
N PRO A 958 -28.21 10.11 12.86
CA PRO A 958 -28.49 11.49 13.22
C PRO A 958 -28.00 11.90 14.61
N ALA A 959 -28.12 11.04 15.63
CA ALA A 959 -27.58 11.33 16.96
C ALA A 959 -26.05 11.45 16.95
N VAL A 960 -25.37 10.58 16.19
CA VAL A 960 -23.91 10.66 16.04
C VAL A 960 -23.50 11.93 15.29
N GLN A 961 -24.24 12.34 14.25
CA GLN A 961 -24.00 13.60 13.53
C GLN A 961 -24.19 14.83 14.44
N ARG A 962 -25.23 14.85 15.29
CA ARG A 962 -25.43 15.89 16.30
C ARG A 962 -24.32 15.91 17.35
N ALA A 963 -23.88 14.74 17.81
CA ALA A 963 -22.77 14.61 18.75
C ALA A 963 -21.44 15.11 18.14
N ALA A 964 -21.23 14.83 16.85
CA ALA A 964 -20.09 15.32 16.07
C ALA A 964 -20.18 16.82 15.73
N GLY A 965 -21.35 17.44 15.92
CA GLY A 965 -21.59 18.85 15.56
C GLY A 965 -21.68 19.09 14.04
N LEU A 966 -22.05 18.06 13.28
CA LEU A 966 -22.18 18.09 11.82
C LEU A 966 -23.64 18.24 11.35
N ALA A 967 -24.60 18.28 12.27
CA ALA A 967 -26.01 18.54 11.99
C ALA A 967 -26.53 19.72 12.84
N ASP A 968 -27.32 20.60 12.23
CA ASP A 968 -28.01 21.70 12.92
C ASP A 968 -29.11 21.16 13.85
N ALA A 969 -29.35 21.86 14.96
CA ALA A 969 -30.23 21.40 16.03
C ALA A 969 -31.73 21.39 15.66
N ASP A 970 -32.15 21.97 14.52
CA ASP A 970 -33.56 22.23 14.20
C ASP A 970 -33.91 21.97 12.71
N ALA A 971 -33.80 20.73 12.23
CA ALA A 971 -34.42 20.32 10.95
C ALA A 971 -35.42 19.15 11.20
N PRO A 972 -36.72 19.28 10.86
CA PRO A 972 -37.69 18.23 11.10
C PRO A 972 -37.49 17.03 10.17
N ALA A 973 -37.68 15.83 10.72
CA ALA A 973 -37.55 14.56 10.04
C ALA A 973 -38.63 14.39 8.95
N HIS A 974 -38.21 14.35 7.69
CA HIS A 974 -39.01 13.78 6.60
C HIS A 974 -38.43 12.42 6.19
N LEU A 975 -39.35 11.46 6.11
CA LEU A 975 -39.14 10.03 5.87
C LEU A 975 -38.67 9.73 4.43
N HIS A 976 -37.73 8.79 4.35
CA HIS A 976 -37.38 7.86 3.27
C HIS A 976 -37.65 8.23 1.80
N GLY A 977 -36.55 8.18 1.04
CA GLY A 977 -36.56 7.66 -0.33
C GLY A 977 -36.30 8.69 -1.41
N GLU A 978 -35.07 9.19 -1.52
CA GLU A 978 -34.45 9.58 -2.79
C GLU A 978 -32.96 9.88 -2.54
N THR A 979 -32.10 9.16 -3.27
CA THR A 979 -30.65 9.39 -3.34
C THR A 979 -30.36 10.83 -3.80
N PRO A 980 -29.33 11.52 -3.28
CA PRO A 980 -28.88 12.78 -3.86
C PRO A 980 -28.36 12.48 -5.27
N HIS A 981 -29.12 12.84 -6.30
CA HIS A 981 -28.64 12.82 -7.67
C HIS A 981 -27.40 13.70 -7.78
N ALA A 982 -26.30 13.12 -8.27
CA ALA A 982 -25.14 13.86 -8.72
C ALA A 982 -25.59 14.82 -9.83
N ARG A 983 -25.73 16.11 -9.50
CA ARG A 983 -25.92 17.17 -10.50
C ARG A 983 -24.54 17.54 -11.04
N GLY A 984 -24.36 17.40 -12.35
CA GLY A 984 -23.26 18.05 -13.06
C GLY A 984 -23.29 19.57 -12.85
N PRO A 985 -22.21 20.30 -13.17
CA PRO A 985 -22.17 21.73 -12.93
C PRO A 985 -23.23 22.41 -13.82
N GLY A 986 -24.20 23.05 -13.16
CA GLY A 986 -25.17 23.97 -13.77
C GLY A 986 -26.45 23.34 -14.27
N ARG A 987 -27.46 23.31 -13.39
CA ARG A 987 -28.87 23.53 -13.77
C ARG A 987 -29.72 23.76 -12.52
N TRP A 988 -30.37 24.91 -12.44
CA TRP A 988 -31.36 25.25 -11.41
C TRP A 988 -32.75 25.06 -12.01
N GLU A 989 -33.58 24.21 -11.40
CA GLU A 989 -35.01 24.09 -11.74
C GLU A 989 -35.85 24.95 -10.78
N GLU A 990 -36.83 25.65 -11.37
CA GLU A 990 -37.76 26.58 -10.73
C GLU A 990 -39.02 25.92 -10.16
N HIS A 991 -39.61 26.62 -9.18
CA HIS A 991 -41.00 26.66 -8.69
C HIS A 991 -41.23 26.14 -7.26
N ASP A 992 -41.56 27.05 -6.32
CA ASP A 992 -42.97 27.47 -6.13
C ASP A 992 -43.10 28.72 -5.24
N LEU A 993 -44.01 29.61 -5.63
CA LEU A 993 -44.40 30.84 -4.91
C LEU A 993 -45.70 30.59 -4.15
N SER A 994 -45.73 30.85 -2.84
CA SER A 994 -46.83 31.56 -2.18
C SER A 994 -46.61 31.68 -0.66
N GLY A 995 -47.00 32.81 -0.09
CA GLY A 995 -47.15 32.95 1.37
C GLY A 995 -46.58 34.23 1.96
N GLN A 996 -47.21 35.37 1.67
CA GLN A 996 -46.97 36.65 2.32
C GLN A 996 -47.24 36.57 3.83
N SER A 997 -46.31 37.06 4.66
CA SER A 997 -46.62 37.91 5.83
C SER A 997 -45.34 38.36 6.54
N ALA A 998 -45.05 39.66 6.43
CA ALA A 998 -44.14 40.35 7.36
C ALA A 998 -44.82 40.47 8.74
N PRO A 999 -44.03 40.60 9.83
CA PRO A 999 -44.01 41.93 10.43
C PRO A 999 -42.63 42.39 10.93
N ARG A 1000 -42.36 43.66 10.58
CA ARG A 1000 -41.80 44.78 11.37
C ARG A 1000 -40.83 44.49 12.52
N ALA A 1001 -39.67 45.11 12.38
CA ALA A 1001 -38.73 45.46 13.45
C ALA A 1001 -39.37 46.38 14.52
N LEU A 1002 -39.08 46.08 15.78
CA LEU A 1002 -39.16 47.01 16.90
C LEU A 1002 -37.84 46.94 17.68
N ALA A 1003 -37.30 48.11 18.01
CA ALA A 1003 -36.06 48.30 18.71
C ALA A 1003 -36.28 48.65 20.19
N GLN A 1004 -35.30 48.26 21.02
CA GLN A 1004 -34.92 48.75 22.36
C GLN A 1004 -35.76 48.31 23.58
N THR A 1005 -35.14 47.65 24.56
CA THR A 1005 -34.48 48.28 25.74
C THR A 1005 -34.01 47.21 26.76
N ASP A 1006 -33.07 47.62 27.60
CA ASP A 1006 -32.20 46.84 28.48
C ASP A 1006 -32.87 46.03 29.61
N GLY A 1007 -32.16 45.01 30.11
CA GLY A 1007 -32.50 44.35 31.38
C GLY A 1007 -31.70 43.08 31.68
N SER A 1008 -30.58 43.24 32.38
CA SER A 1008 -29.70 42.21 32.96
C SER A 1008 -30.42 41.00 33.58
N THR A 1009 -29.92 39.78 33.35
CA THR A 1009 -29.53 38.83 34.43
C THR A 1009 -28.61 37.71 33.92
N LEU A 1010 -27.63 37.38 34.76
CA LEU A 1010 -26.59 36.37 34.59
C LEU A 1010 -27.16 34.94 34.53
N HIS A 1011 -26.95 34.26 33.40
CA HIS A 1011 -26.81 32.81 33.34
C HIS A 1011 -25.68 32.46 32.37
N GLY A 1012 -24.79 31.56 32.79
CA GLY A 1012 -23.59 31.19 32.04
C GLY A 1012 -23.92 30.71 30.63
N GLU A 1013 -23.57 31.53 29.64
CA GLU A 1013 -23.69 31.18 28.23
C GLU A 1013 -22.71 30.07 27.88
N VAL A 1014 -23.28 28.92 27.52
CA VAL A 1014 -22.65 27.95 26.65
C VAL A 1014 -22.26 28.70 25.37
N ALA A 1015 -20.97 28.91 25.13
CA ALA A 1015 -20.48 29.57 23.92
C ALA A 1015 -21.07 28.87 22.69
N ALA A 1016 -21.91 29.59 21.94
CA ALA A 1016 -22.48 29.13 20.69
C ALA A 1016 -21.39 28.67 19.72
N PRO A 1017 -21.64 27.66 18.86
CA PRO A 1017 -20.70 27.30 17.80
C PRO A 1017 -20.37 28.53 16.96
N ALA A 1018 -19.08 28.78 16.73
CA ALA A 1018 -18.63 29.92 15.93
C ALA A 1018 -19.26 29.84 14.54
N ALA A 1019 -19.85 30.95 14.05
CA ALA A 1019 -20.46 31.02 12.73
C ALA A 1019 -19.49 30.54 11.63
N PRO A 1020 -19.96 29.83 10.58
CA PRO A 1020 -19.11 29.33 9.50
C PRO A 1020 -18.39 30.49 8.80
N LEU A 1021 -17.16 30.24 8.33
CA LEU A 1021 -16.39 31.26 7.60
C LEU A 1021 -16.98 31.48 6.20
N ASP A 1022 -16.89 32.72 5.68
CA ASP A 1022 -17.53 33.13 4.42
C ASP A 1022 -17.13 32.25 3.20
N ASP A 1023 -15.93 31.66 3.18
CA ASP A 1023 -15.48 30.77 2.10
C ASP A 1023 -15.89 29.30 2.26
N GLU A 1024 -16.44 28.93 3.42
CA GLU A 1024 -16.91 27.57 3.74
C GLU A 1024 -18.42 27.41 3.51
N GLN A 1025 -19.15 28.51 3.34
CA GLN A 1025 -20.57 28.49 2.96
C GLN A 1025 -20.69 28.53 1.44
N LEU A 1026 -21.17 27.45 0.83
CA LEU A 1026 -21.50 27.43 -0.60
C LEU A 1026 -22.86 28.13 -0.83
N ALA A 1027 -22.99 28.90 -1.91
CA ALA A 1027 -24.28 29.49 -2.27
C ALA A 1027 -25.27 28.41 -2.72
N HIS A 1028 -26.52 28.51 -2.29
CA HIS A 1028 -27.59 27.56 -2.60
C HIS A 1028 -28.39 27.94 -3.85
N SER A 1029 -28.12 29.10 -4.46
CA SER A 1029 -28.71 29.53 -5.72
C SER A 1029 -27.78 30.48 -6.50
N LEU A 1030 -28.02 30.63 -7.80
CA LEU A 1030 -27.29 31.59 -8.64
C LEU A 1030 -27.46 33.03 -8.15
N ASP A 1031 -28.67 33.41 -7.72
CA ASP A 1031 -28.94 34.75 -7.19
C ASP A 1031 -28.18 35.01 -5.89
N GLU A 1032 -28.11 34.02 -4.99
CA GLU A 1032 -27.31 34.12 -3.78
C GLU A 1032 -25.82 34.27 -4.12
N ALA A 1033 -25.32 33.48 -5.08
CA ALA A 1033 -23.93 33.56 -5.53
C ALA A 1033 -23.61 34.94 -6.13
N ILE A 1034 -24.52 35.50 -6.93
CA ILE A 1034 -24.38 36.86 -7.49
C ILE A 1034 -24.40 37.91 -6.37
N ALA A 1035 -25.33 37.82 -5.42
CA ALA A 1035 -25.45 38.75 -4.31
C ALA A 1035 -24.18 38.76 -3.43
N ARG A 1036 -23.65 37.58 -3.09
CA ARG A 1036 -22.39 37.44 -2.35
C ARG A 1036 -21.20 38.03 -3.11
N ARG A 1037 -21.12 37.83 -4.42
CA ARG A 1037 -20.08 38.42 -5.28
C ARG A 1037 -20.20 39.93 -5.41
N VAL A 1038 -21.41 40.48 -5.47
CA VAL A 1038 -21.65 41.93 -5.44
C VAL A 1038 -21.22 42.54 -4.11
N ALA A 1039 -21.57 41.91 -2.98
CA ALA A 1039 -21.11 42.32 -1.66
C ALA A 1039 -19.58 42.27 -1.58
N PHE A 1040 -18.98 41.18 -2.04
CA PHE A 1040 -17.52 41.03 -2.08
C PHE A 1040 -16.85 42.11 -2.94
N LEU A 1041 -17.37 42.41 -4.14
CA LEU A 1041 -16.80 43.43 -5.02
C LEU A 1041 -16.98 44.85 -4.48
N THR A 1042 -18.04 45.09 -3.70
CA THR A 1042 -18.26 46.34 -3.00
C THR A 1042 -17.20 46.55 -1.91
N ASP A 1043 -16.89 45.49 -1.16
CA ASP A 1043 -15.80 45.52 -0.18
C ASP A 1043 -14.42 45.56 -0.84
N TYR A 1044 -14.27 44.91 -1.99
CA TYR A 1044 -13.04 44.87 -2.78
C TYR A 1044 -12.68 46.29 -3.24
N GLN A 1045 -13.60 46.99 -3.91
CA GLN A 1045 -13.39 48.34 -4.44
C GLN A 1045 -14.45 49.31 -3.93
N ASP A 1046 -15.64 49.30 -4.55
CA ASP A 1046 -16.79 50.14 -4.25
C ASP A 1046 -18.07 49.61 -4.92
N ALA A 1047 -19.21 50.24 -4.62
CA ALA A 1047 -20.52 49.83 -5.16
C ALA A 1047 -20.64 50.01 -6.68
N ALA A 1048 -19.92 50.98 -7.28
CA ALA A 1048 -19.96 51.20 -8.73
C ALA A 1048 -19.24 50.07 -9.48
N TYR A 1049 -18.13 49.58 -8.93
CA TYR A 1049 -17.41 48.42 -9.46
C TYR A 1049 -18.24 47.13 -9.37
N ALA A 1050 -18.92 46.91 -8.25
CA ALA A 1050 -19.84 45.79 -8.08
C ALA A 1050 -21.05 45.88 -9.04
N HIS A 1051 -21.54 47.10 -9.32
CA HIS A 1051 -22.62 47.31 -10.29
C HIS A 1051 -22.19 46.89 -11.70
N ARG A 1052 -20.95 47.19 -12.13
CA ARG A 1052 -20.43 46.73 -13.44
C ARG A 1052 -20.47 45.22 -13.61
N TYR A 1053 -20.07 44.48 -12.57
CA TYR A 1053 -20.17 43.02 -12.56
C TYR A 1053 -21.62 42.56 -12.71
N ARG A 1054 -22.53 43.12 -11.87
CA ARG A 1054 -23.95 42.78 -11.92
C ARG A 1054 -24.53 43.06 -13.30
N SER A 1055 -24.30 44.23 -13.89
CA SER A 1055 -24.80 44.59 -15.21
C SER A 1055 -24.35 43.62 -16.31
N LEU A 1056 -23.10 43.13 -16.25
CA LEU A 1056 -22.61 42.14 -17.21
C LEU A 1056 -23.34 40.80 -17.05
N VAL A 1057 -23.46 40.30 -15.82
CA VAL A 1057 -24.14 39.01 -15.54
C VAL A 1057 -25.62 39.07 -15.91
N GLU A 1058 -26.33 40.15 -15.56
CA GLU A 1058 -27.76 40.24 -15.88
C GLU A 1058 -28.02 40.40 -17.37
N ARG A 1059 -27.10 41.03 -18.10
CA ARG A 1059 -27.16 41.12 -19.56
C ARG A 1059 -27.02 39.74 -20.20
N VAL A 1060 -26.05 38.93 -19.74
CA VAL A 1060 -25.88 37.55 -20.19
C VAL A 1060 -27.10 36.71 -19.83
N ARG A 1061 -27.59 36.80 -18.59
CA ARG A 1061 -28.79 36.09 -18.13
C ARG A 1061 -30.01 36.39 -18.99
N THR A 1062 -30.25 37.67 -19.29
CA THR A 1062 -31.37 38.09 -20.13
C THR A 1062 -31.25 37.55 -21.55
N HIS A 1063 -30.05 37.59 -22.16
CA HIS A 1063 -29.83 37.05 -23.50
C HIS A 1063 -29.91 35.52 -23.55
N GLU A 1064 -29.34 34.81 -22.57
CA GLU A 1064 -29.40 33.35 -22.51
C GLU A 1064 -30.85 32.88 -22.33
N LEU A 1065 -31.61 33.49 -21.42
CA LEU A 1065 -33.04 33.17 -21.24
C LEU A 1065 -33.87 33.40 -22.52
N GLN A 1066 -33.56 34.44 -23.30
CA GLN A 1066 -34.28 34.74 -24.53
C GLN A 1066 -33.93 33.80 -25.70
N ARG A 1067 -32.67 33.39 -25.80
CA ARG A 1067 -32.16 32.59 -26.95
C ARG A 1067 -32.16 31.09 -26.68
N VAL A 1068 -31.99 30.69 -25.42
CA VAL A 1068 -31.90 29.29 -24.97
C VAL A 1068 -32.68 29.10 -23.67
N PRO A 1069 -34.03 29.10 -23.72
CA PRO A 1069 -34.85 28.91 -22.52
C PRO A 1069 -34.49 27.60 -21.80
N GLY A 1070 -34.31 27.65 -20.47
CA GLY A 1070 -33.96 26.48 -19.65
C GLY A 1070 -32.47 26.16 -19.54
N SER A 1071 -31.58 27.05 -20.03
CA SER A 1071 -30.13 27.01 -19.76
C SER A 1071 -29.71 28.17 -18.86
N SER A 1072 -28.85 27.89 -17.88
CA SER A 1072 -28.11 28.88 -17.07
C SER A 1072 -26.58 28.74 -17.24
N ALA A 1073 -26.13 27.85 -18.12
CA ALA A 1073 -24.73 27.44 -18.21
C ALA A 1073 -23.77 28.59 -18.53
N LEU A 1074 -24.13 29.47 -19.48
CA LEU A 1074 -23.31 30.62 -19.83
C LEU A 1074 -23.35 31.69 -18.73
N THR A 1075 -24.53 31.94 -18.16
CA THR A 1075 -24.72 32.90 -17.06
C THR A 1075 -23.91 32.49 -15.83
N GLU A 1076 -23.92 31.22 -15.45
CA GLU A 1076 -23.15 30.69 -14.33
C GLU A 1076 -21.64 30.81 -14.58
N ALA A 1077 -21.17 30.46 -15.78
CA ALA A 1077 -19.79 30.64 -16.17
C ALA A 1077 -19.39 32.13 -16.06
N VAL A 1078 -20.19 33.04 -16.63
CA VAL A 1078 -19.90 34.48 -16.57
C VAL A 1078 -19.94 35.02 -15.14
N ALA A 1079 -20.93 34.64 -14.33
CA ALA A 1079 -21.01 35.03 -12.92
C ALA A 1079 -19.76 34.61 -12.14
N ARG A 1080 -19.23 33.41 -12.40
CA ARG A 1080 -18.02 32.91 -11.74
C ARG A 1080 -16.75 33.59 -12.24
N TYR A 1081 -16.56 33.65 -13.56
CA TYR A 1081 -15.28 34.04 -14.16
C TYR A 1081 -15.13 35.54 -14.38
N ALA A 1082 -16.22 36.29 -14.60
CA ALA A 1082 -16.18 37.74 -14.53
C ALA A 1082 -15.80 38.19 -13.11
N PHE A 1083 -16.38 37.57 -12.08
CA PHE A 1083 -16.00 37.84 -10.69
C PHE A 1083 -14.52 37.52 -10.44
N LYS A 1084 -14.03 36.35 -10.86
CA LYS A 1084 -12.62 35.96 -10.72
C LYS A 1084 -11.66 36.98 -11.34
N LEU A 1085 -11.96 37.44 -12.56
CA LEU A 1085 -11.15 38.45 -13.25
C LEU A 1085 -11.26 39.83 -12.60
N MET A 1086 -12.44 40.21 -12.10
CA MET A 1086 -12.65 41.51 -11.46
C MET A 1086 -12.10 41.58 -10.03
N ALA A 1087 -12.04 40.46 -9.31
CA ALA A 1087 -11.50 40.29 -7.97
C ALA A 1087 -10.08 39.70 -7.99
N TYR A 1088 -9.23 40.17 -8.90
CA TYR A 1088 -7.84 39.73 -8.97
C TYR A 1088 -7.09 40.10 -7.67
N LYS A 1089 -6.22 39.19 -7.21
CA LYS A 1089 -5.57 39.31 -5.90
C LYS A 1089 -4.32 40.17 -5.95
N ASP A 1090 -4.52 41.47 -6.03
CA ASP A 1090 -3.47 42.47 -5.91
C ASP A 1090 -3.00 42.69 -4.47
N GLU A 1091 -2.02 43.57 -4.30
CA GLU A 1091 -1.37 43.86 -3.03
C GLU A 1091 -2.38 44.36 -1.98
N TYR A 1092 -3.35 45.20 -2.38
CA TYR A 1092 -4.40 45.71 -1.51
C TYR A 1092 -5.39 44.59 -1.11
N GLU A 1093 -5.75 43.71 -2.04
CA GLU A 1093 -6.68 42.63 -1.77
C GLU A 1093 -6.07 41.54 -0.89
N VAL A 1094 -4.84 41.11 -1.18
CA VAL A 1094 -4.13 40.17 -0.31
C VAL A 1094 -4.03 40.72 1.12
N ALA A 1095 -3.73 42.02 1.28
CA ALA A 1095 -3.71 42.67 2.57
C ALA A 1095 -5.09 42.65 3.27
N ARG A 1096 -6.15 42.92 2.53
CA ARG A 1096 -7.53 42.86 3.03
C ARG A 1096 -7.91 41.45 3.47
N LEU A 1097 -7.63 40.42 2.67
CA LEU A 1097 -7.95 39.02 2.97
C LEU A 1097 -7.21 38.47 4.20
N TYR A 1098 -6.05 39.03 4.53
CA TYR A 1098 -5.38 38.75 5.81
C TYR A 1098 -5.98 39.51 7.01
N THR A 1099 -6.58 40.68 6.80
CA THR A 1099 -6.99 41.60 7.88
C THR A 1099 -8.49 41.72 8.11
N ARG A 1100 -9.34 41.12 7.24
CA ARG A 1100 -10.82 41.09 7.33
C ARG A 1100 -11.37 40.31 8.53
N GLY A 1101 -10.51 39.68 9.35
CA GLY A 1101 -10.90 38.95 10.55
C GLY A 1101 -11.10 37.44 10.35
N ASP A 1102 -11.50 36.99 9.17
CA ASP A 1102 -11.68 35.56 8.83
C ASP A 1102 -10.42 34.73 9.06
N PHE A 1103 -9.29 35.27 8.61
CA PHE A 1103 -8.00 34.63 8.81
C PHE A 1103 -7.67 34.45 10.31
N GLN A 1104 -7.95 35.46 11.13
CA GLN A 1104 -7.71 35.41 12.58
C GLN A 1104 -8.68 34.42 13.27
N ARG A 1105 -9.96 34.41 12.87
CA ARG A 1105 -10.94 33.42 13.36
C ARG A 1105 -10.50 31.99 13.02
N ARG A 1106 -10.10 31.75 11.77
CA ARG A 1106 -9.58 30.44 11.33
C ARG A 1106 -8.35 30.01 12.11
N LEU A 1107 -7.42 30.94 12.35
CA LEU A 1107 -6.22 30.69 13.12
C LEU A 1107 -6.56 30.32 14.57
N GLN A 1108 -7.52 31.01 15.19
CA GLN A 1108 -8.04 30.69 16.52
C GLN A 1108 -8.83 29.38 16.56
N GLN A 1109 -9.50 28.99 15.47
CA GLN A 1109 -10.18 27.70 15.36
C GLN A 1109 -9.18 26.54 15.20
N GLN A 1110 -8.08 26.73 14.46
CA GLN A 1110 -7.12 25.68 14.16
C GLN A 1110 -5.97 25.56 15.16
N PHE A 1111 -5.58 26.63 15.84
CA PHE A 1111 -4.42 26.65 16.72
C PHE A 1111 -4.75 27.24 18.10
N GLU A 1112 -4.09 26.71 19.12
CA GLU A 1112 -4.13 27.17 20.51
C GLU A 1112 -2.72 27.44 21.05
N GLY A 1113 -2.65 28.11 22.20
CA GLY A 1113 -1.41 28.55 22.83
C GLY A 1113 -0.86 29.87 22.28
N ASP A 1114 0.26 30.32 22.85
CA ASP A 1114 0.94 31.54 22.42
C ASP A 1114 1.70 31.27 21.12
N TYR A 1115 1.32 31.96 20.03
CA TYR A 1115 1.96 31.80 18.73
C TYR A 1115 2.33 33.13 18.07
N THR A 1116 3.36 33.06 17.22
CA THR A 1116 3.76 34.16 16.33
C THR A 1116 3.62 33.75 14.88
N LEU A 1117 3.26 34.71 14.03
CA LEU A 1117 3.02 34.49 12.61
C LEU A 1117 4.16 35.00 11.76
N ARG A 1118 4.48 34.23 10.72
CA ARG A 1118 5.46 34.57 9.71
C ARG A 1118 4.82 34.44 8.34
N PHE A 1119 4.95 35.47 7.52
CA PHE A 1119 4.32 35.55 6.20
C PHE A 1119 5.36 35.32 5.11
N HIS A 1120 5.01 34.57 4.06
CA HIS A 1120 5.92 34.27 2.96
C HIS A 1120 5.51 35.06 1.71
N LEU A 1121 6.24 36.12 1.37
CA LEU A 1121 5.83 37.11 0.38
C LEU A 1121 6.99 37.48 -0.56
N ALA A 1122 6.67 37.98 -1.74
CA ALA A 1122 7.62 38.57 -2.68
C ALA A 1122 7.11 39.96 -3.10
N PRO A 1123 7.25 41.01 -2.24
CA PRO A 1123 6.71 42.33 -2.55
C PRO A 1123 7.36 42.90 -3.82
N PRO A 1124 6.60 43.24 -4.88
CA PRO A 1124 7.18 43.53 -6.21
C PRO A 1124 8.23 44.64 -6.23
N LEU A 1125 8.09 45.66 -5.39
CA LEU A 1125 9.01 46.80 -5.33
C LEU A 1125 10.28 46.55 -4.49
N LEU A 1126 10.29 45.50 -3.67
CA LEU A 1126 11.36 45.22 -2.69
C LEU A 1126 12.02 43.86 -2.87
N ALA A 1127 11.37 42.93 -3.57
CA ALA A 1127 11.86 41.57 -3.74
C ALA A 1127 13.03 41.53 -4.74
N LYS A 1128 14.05 40.75 -4.39
CA LYS A 1128 15.16 40.44 -5.30
C LYS A 1128 14.64 39.58 -6.45
N LYS A 1129 15.33 39.67 -7.59
CA LYS A 1129 15.09 38.80 -8.74
C LYS A 1129 16.13 37.68 -8.79
N ASP A 1130 15.74 36.51 -9.27
CA ASP A 1130 16.65 35.41 -9.61
C ASP A 1130 17.34 35.65 -10.96
N ALA A 1131 18.15 34.69 -11.41
CA ALA A 1131 18.87 34.75 -12.69
C ALA A 1131 17.95 34.83 -13.92
N HIS A 1132 16.69 34.39 -13.79
CA HIS A 1132 15.67 34.42 -14.83
C HIS A 1132 14.77 35.66 -14.73
N GLY A 1133 15.04 36.56 -13.79
CA GLY A 1133 14.27 37.78 -13.58
C GLY A 1133 13.00 37.60 -12.72
N ASN A 1134 12.76 36.41 -12.15
CA ASN A 1134 11.60 36.13 -11.31
C ASN A 1134 11.82 36.63 -9.88
N LEU A 1135 10.75 37.10 -9.23
CA LEU A 1135 10.82 37.55 -7.85
C LEU A 1135 11.09 36.40 -6.87
N ILE A 1136 11.95 36.64 -5.89
CA ILE A 1136 12.31 35.67 -4.84
C ILE A 1136 11.44 35.90 -3.61
N LYS A 1137 10.73 34.85 -3.18
CA LYS A 1137 9.90 34.87 -1.96
C LYS A 1137 10.74 34.83 -0.69
N ARG A 1138 10.35 35.62 0.32
CA ARG A 1138 11.03 35.73 1.62
C ARG A 1138 10.05 35.68 2.79
N GLU A 1139 10.58 35.32 3.95
CA GLU A 1139 9.84 35.27 5.22
C GLU A 1139 9.86 36.66 5.91
N TYR A 1140 8.69 37.14 6.32
CA TYR A 1140 8.50 38.41 7.03
C TYR A 1140 7.88 38.18 8.41
N GLY A 1141 8.26 39.02 9.37
CA GLY A 1141 7.81 38.95 10.76
C GLY A 1141 6.35 39.36 10.99
N PRO A 1142 5.86 39.22 12.24
CA PRO A 1142 4.49 39.60 12.61
C PRO A 1142 4.11 41.05 12.28
N TRP A 1143 5.09 41.97 12.21
CA TRP A 1143 4.88 43.37 11.83
C TRP A 1143 4.19 43.54 10.47
N MET A 1144 4.34 42.57 9.57
CA MET A 1144 3.70 42.56 8.26
C MET A 1144 2.16 42.63 8.36
N PHE A 1145 1.58 42.10 9.43
CA PHE A 1145 0.15 42.19 9.67
C PHE A 1145 -0.31 43.66 9.86
N THR A 1146 0.50 44.48 10.52
CA THR A 1146 0.24 45.93 10.65
C THR A 1146 0.36 46.65 9.31
N ALA A 1147 1.36 46.27 8.51
CA ALA A 1147 1.51 46.78 7.14
C ALA A 1147 0.30 46.43 6.28
N PHE A 1148 -0.22 45.19 6.37
CA PHE A 1148 -1.45 44.79 5.69
C PHE A 1148 -2.66 45.60 6.14
N LYS A 1149 -2.80 45.93 7.44
CA LYS A 1149 -3.92 46.78 7.90
C LYS A 1149 -3.89 48.18 7.30
N LEU A 1150 -2.70 48.75 7.16
CA LEU A 1150 -2.53 50.06 6.51
C LEU A 1150 -2.83 49.95 5.01
N LEU A 1151 -2.23 48.96 4.33
CA LEU A 1151 -2.38 48.77 2.90
C LEU A 1151 -3.84 48.48 2.51
N ALA A 1152 -4.57 47.67 3.28
CA ALA A 1152 -5.99 47.39 3.05
C ALA A 1152 -6.88 48.65 3.09
N ARG A 1153 -6.51 49.67 3.89
CA ARG A 1153 -7.22 50.97 3.93
C ARG A 1153 -6.95 51.85 2.72
N LEU A 1154 -5.82 51.63 2.04
CA LEU A 1154 -5.41 52.36 0.84
C LEU A 1154 -6.01 51.78 -0.46
N LYS A 1155 -6.97 50.86 -0.37
CA LYS A 1155 -7.66 50.26 -1.54
C LYS A 1155 -8.23 51.30 -2.51
N PHE A 1156 -8.60 52.50 -2.04
CA PHE A 1156 -9.12 53.58 -2.88
C PHE A 1156 -8.09 54.10 -3.91
N LEU A 1157 -6.79 53.82 -3.71
CA LEU A 1157 -5.75 54.15 -4.68
C LEU A 1157 -5.79 53.24 -5.90
N ARG A 1158 -6.33 52.00 -5.79
CA ARG A 1158 -6.31 50.98 -6.85
C ARG A 1158 -6.87 51.53 -8.16
N GLY A 1159 -6.09 51.39 -9.23
CA GLY A 1159 -6.45 51.86 -10.57
C GLY A 1159 -6.43 53.37 -10.77
N GLY A 1160 -6.12 54.16 -9.74
CA GLY A 1160 -5.91 55.60 -9.83
C GLY A 1160 -4.47 55.98 -10.20
N LYS A 1161 -4.22 57.28 -10.40
CA LYS A 1161 -2.87 57.80 -10.75
C LYS A 1161 -1.81 57.61 -9.64
N PHE A 1162 -2.26 57.39 -8.41
CA PHE A 1162 -1.39 57.17 -7.25
C PHE A 1162 -1.21 55.68 -6.92
N ASP A 1163 -1.73 54.77 -7.77
CA ASP A 1163 -1.51 53.34 -7.63
C ASP A 1163 -0.11 52.94 -8.13
N VAL A 1164 0.88 52.97 -7.25
CA VAL A 1164 2.25 52.59 -7.59
C VAL A 1164 2.38 51.15 -8.07
N PHE A 1165 1.54 50.23 -7.57
CA PHE A 1165 1.52 48.83 -8.00
C PHE A 1165 0.84 48.66 -9.36
N GLY A 1166 -0.16 49.50 -9.63
CA GLY A 1166 -0.94 49.53 -10.86
C GLY A 1166 -0.13 49.81 -12.14
N TYR A 1167 1.10 50.30 -12.03
CA TYR A 1167 1.98 50.53 -13.18
C TYR A 1167 2.73 49.29 -13.66
N SER A 1168 2.76 48.21 -12.87
CA SER A 1168 3.39 46.95 -13.26
C SER A 1168 2.68 46.30 -14.45
N GLU A 1169 3.44 45.53 -15.24
CA GLU A 1169 2.93 44.81 -16.41
C GLU A 1169 1.83 43.82 -16.02
N GLU A 1170 1.99 43.11 -14.90
CA GLU A 1170 1.00 42.17 -14.35
C GLU A 1170 -0.35 42.87 -14.08
N ARG A 1171 -0.34 44.03 -13.40
CA ARG A 1171 -1.58 44.77 -13.07
C ARG A 1171 -2.22 45.43 -14.30
N ARG A 1172 -1.43 45.84 -15.30
CA ARG A 1172 -1.97 46.30 -16.60
C ARG A 1172 -2.64 45.14 -17.34
N GLY A 1173 -2.00 43.97 -17.37
CA GLY A 1173 -2.53 42.75 -17.98
C GLY A 1173 -3.86 42.32 -17.34
N GLU A 1174 -3.97 42.31 -16.01
CA GLU A 1174 -5.24 41.95 -15.32
C GLU A 1174 -6.40 42.88 -15.68
N ARG A 1175 -6.15 44.20 -15.79
CA ARG A 1175 -7.18 45.15 -16.24
C ARG A 1175 -7.56 44.94 -17.70
N GLN A 1176 -6.59 44.63 -18.55
CA GLN A 1176 -6.87 44.30 -19.95
C GLN A 1176 -7.69 43.01 -20.07
N LEU A 1177 -7.39 41.98 -19.27
CA LEU A 1177 -8.15 40.72 -19.27
C LEU A 1177 -9.63 40.91 -18.94
N ILE A 1178 -9.99 41.85 -18.06
CA ILE A 1178 -11.40 42.18 -17.78
C ILE A 1178 -12.08 42.77 -19.02
N ALA A 1179 -11.38 43.65 -19.75
CA ALA A 1179 -11.91 44.26 -20.97
C ALA A 1179 -12.03 43.22 -22.10
N ASP A 1180 -10.98 42.42 -22.32
CA ASP A 1180 -10.96 41.34 -23.32
C ASP A 1180 -12.06 40.31 -23.04
N TYR A 1181 -12.25 39.93 -21.78
CA TYR A 1181 -13.28 38.99 -21.38
C TYR A 1181 -14.69 39.55 -21.64
N SER A 1182 -14.92 40.82 -21.31
CA SER A 1182 -16.21 41.47 -21.58
C SER A 1182 -16.50 41.52 -23.08
N ALA A 1183 -15.51 41.87 -23.91
CA ALA A 1183 -15.63 41.87 -25.37
C ALA A 1183 -15.86 40.46 -25.94
N THR A 1184 -15.21 39.44 -25.36
CA THR A 1184 -15.40 38.04 -25.75
C THR A 1184 -16.81 37.58 -25.41
N VAL A 1185 -17.32 37.89 -24.22
CA VAL A 1185 -18.71 37.60 -23.83
C VAL A 1185 -19.69 38.29 -24.76
N ASP A 1186 -19.49 39.58 -25.06
CA ASP A 1186 -20.38 40.31 -25.99
C ASP A 1186 -20.38 39.65 -27.39
N MET A 1187 -19.23 39.19 -27.89
CA MET A 1187 -19.12 38.43 -29.15
C MET A 1187 -19.84 37.07 -29.10
N LEU A 1188 -19.79 36.35 -27.96
CA LEU A 1188 -20.54 35.11 -27.78
C LEU A 1188 -22.06 35.35 -27.82
N LEU A 1189 -22.53 36.45 -27.21
CA LEU A 1189 -23.95 36.79 -27.17
C LEU A 1189 -24.54 37.10 -28.56
N GLU A 1190 -23.75 37.61 -29.50
CA GLU A 1190 -24.23 37.94 -30.86
C GLU A 1190 -24.77 36.71 -31.62
N ARG A 1191 -24.19 35.53 -31.35
CA ARG A 1191 -24.49 34.28 -32.08
C ARG A 1191 -24.94 33.13 -31.19
N LEU A 1192 -25.32 33.41 -29.93
CA LEU A 1192 -25.75 32.40 -28.98
C LEU A 1192 -27.04 31.70 -29.43
N ASP A 1193 -27.03 30.37 -29.42
CA ASP A 1193 -28.17 29.50 -29.67
C ASP A 1193 -28.08 28.21 -28.83
N ALA A 1194 -29.07 27.32 -28.97
CA ALA A 1194 -29.18 26.10 -28.16
C ALA A 1194 -28.08 25.07 -28.47
N ASP A 1195 -27.53 25.05 -29.69
CA ASP A 1195 -26.52 24.08 -30.11
C ASP A 1195 -25.11 24.49 -29.66
N ASN A 1196 -24.88 25.79 -29.44
CA ASN A 1196 -23.56 26.34 -29.14
C ASN A 1196 -23.38 26.87 -27.70
N VAL A 1197 -24.44 26.92 -26.88
CA VAL A 1197 -24.38 27.39 -25.48
C VAL A 1197 -23.31 26.68 -24.64
N GLY A 1198 -23.11 25.37 -24.86
CA GLY A 1198 -22.07 24.60 -24.19
C GLY A 1198 -20.65 25.05 -24.55
N LEU A 1199 -20.41 25.36 -25.83
CA LEU A 1199 -19.12 25.91 -26.28
C LEU A 1199 -18.92 27.35 -25.78
N ALA A 1200 -19.97 28.17 -25.77
CA ALA A 1200 -19.93 29.51 -25.19
C ALA A 1200 -19.56 29.48 -23.70
N ALA A 1201 -20.17 28.57 -22.93
CA ALA A 1201 -19.84 28.38 -21.52
C ALA A 1201 -18.40 27.89 -21.30
N GLN A 1202 -17.88 27.02 -22.18
CA GLN A 1202 -16.47 26.59 -22.15
C GLN A 1202 -15.50 27.75 -22.42
N ILE A 1203 -15.79 28.60 -23.42
CA ILE A 1203 -15.00 29.79 -23.73
C ILE A 1203 -15.03 30.78 -22.54
N ALA A 1204 -16.22 31.05 -22.00
CA ALA A 1204 -16.38 31.88 -20.81
C ALA A 1204 -15.67 31.30 -19.57
N SER A 1205 -15.37 30.00 -19.57
CA SER A 1205 -14.66 29.32 -18.48
C SER A 1205 -13.13 29.36 -18.57
N ILE A 1206 -12.55 29.87 -19.65
CA ILE A 1206 -11.09 30.00 -19.81
C ILE A 1206 -10.39 30.66 -18.62
N PRO A 1207 -10.93 31.74 -17.98
CA PRO A 1207 -10.28 32.35 -16.83
C PRO A 1207 -10.05 31.40 -15.66
N GLU A 1208 -10.71 30.24 -15.63
CA GLU A 1208 -10.44 29.22 -14.63
C GLU A 1208 -8.98 28.78 -14.60
N HIS A 1209 -8.36 28.70 -15.78
CA HIS A 1209 -6.98 28.26 -15.96
C HIS A 1209 -5.96 29.33 -15.58
N ILE A 1210 -6.35 30.60 -15.46
CA ILE A 1210 -5.47 31.70 -15.08
C ILE A 1210 -5.36 31.76 -13.54
N ARG A 1211 -4.47 30.95 -12.96
CA ARG A 1211 -4.27 30.83 -11.50
C ARG A 1211 -2.84 31.11 -11.08
N GLY A 1212 -2.65 31.53 -9.84
CA GLY A 1212 -1.32 31.70 -9.23
C GLY A 1212 -0.89 33.15 -9.15
N TYR A 1213 0.42 33.37 -8.98
CA TYR A 1213 1.02 34.70 -8.78
C TYR A 1213 2.28 34.85 -9.62
N GLY A 1214 2.61 36.07 -10.05
CA GLY A 1214 3.85 36.38 -10.76
C GLY A 1214 4.10 35.45 -11.95
N HIS A 1215 5.28 34.83 -12.01
CA HIS A 1215 5.68 33.96 -13.13
C HIS A 1215 4.79 32.72 -13.28
N VAL A 1216 4.26 32.14 -12.19
CA VAL A 1216 3.32 31.01 -12.24
C VAL A 1216 2.01 31.43 -12.92
N LYS A 1217 1.51 32.62 -12.59
CA LYS A 1217 0.31 33.16 -13.23
C LYS A 1217 0.55 33.47 -14.70
N HIS A 1218 1.73 34.00 -15.03
CA HIS A 1218 2.09 34.31 -16.41
C HIS A 1218 2.13 33.05 -17.28
N ALA A 1219 2.76 31.97 -16.81
CA ALA A 1219 2.79 30.69 -17.52
C ALA A 1219 1.37 30.16 -17.79
N HIS A 1220 0.53 30.09 -16.75
CA HIS A 1220 -0.87 29.67 -16.89
C HIS A 1220 -1.70 30.60 -17.79
N LEU A 1221 -1.39 31.90 -17.83
CA LEU A 1221 -2.06 32.84 -18.74
C LEU A 1221 -1.75 32.52 -20.20
N GLN A 1222 -0.49 32.18 -20.53
CA GLN A 1222 -0.11 31.81 -21.89
C GLN A 1222 -0.83 30.54 -22.35
N GLU A 1223 -0.88 29.52 -21.49
CA GLU A 1223 -1.61 28.27 -21.75
C GLU A 1223 -3.12 28.53 -21.92
N ALA A 1224 -3.71 29.36 -21.04
CA ALA A 1224 -5.11 29.74 -21.12
C ALA A 1224 -5.43 30.49 -22.42
N LYS A 1225 -4.57 31.40 -22.87
CA LYS A 1225 -4.73 32.13 -24.14
C LYS A 1225 -4.60 31.23 -25.37
N ALA A 1226 -3.69 30.25 -25.34
CA ALA A 1226 -3.60 29.25 -26.40
C ALA A 1226 -4.89 28.42 -26.50
N ARG A 1227 -5.45 28.01 -25.34
CA ARG A 1227 -6.73 27.29 -25.28
C ARG A 1227 -7.91 28.15 -25.72
N GLU A 1228 -7.95 29.42 -25.32
CA GLU A 1228 -8.95 30.39 -25.76
C GLU A 1228 -8.95 30.54 -27.28
N ALA A 1229 -7.77 30.68 -27.90
CA ALA A 1229 -7.64 30.79 -29.35
C ALA A 1229 -8.17 29.54 -30.07
N ALA A 1230 -7.91 28.34 -29.54
CA ALA A 1230 -8.44 27.09 -30.10
C ALA A 1230 -9.97 27.00 -30.02
N LEU A 1231 -10.57 27.34 -28.88
CA LEU A 1231 -12.04 27.33 -28.72
C LEU A 1231 -12.71 28.44 -29.55
N LEU A 1232 -12.10 29.63 -29.65
CA LEU A 1232 -12.61 30.71 -30.49
C LEU A 1232 -12.51 30.38 -31.99
N ALA A 1233 -11.51 29.61 -32.41
CA ALA A 1233 -11.44 29.10 -33.77
C ALA A 1233 -12.61 28.13 -34.06
N GLN A 1234 -12.95 27.26 -33.12
CA GLN A 1234 -14.13 26.39 -33.21
C GLN A 1234 -15.43 27.21 -33.27
N TRP A 1235 -15.56 28.24 -32.42
CA TRP A 1235 -16.72 29.15 -32.40
C TRP A 1235 -16.91 29.89 -33.73
N ARG A 1236 -15.82 30.36 -34.35
CA ARG A 1236 -15.87 31.10 -35.62
C ARG A 1236 -16.13 30.20 -36.83
N ASN A 1237 -15.80 28.90 -36.76
CA ASN A 1237 -15.94 27.97 -37.87
C ASN A 1237 -16.66 26.65 -37.47
N PRO A 1238 -17.98 26.69 -37.23
CA PRO A 1238 -18.75 25.51 -36.81
C PRO A 1238 -18.85 24.40 -37.86
N LYS A 1239 -18.49 24.66 -39.13
CA LYS A 1239 -18.66 23.71 -40.26
C LYS A 1239 -17.56 22.64 -40.40
N ALA A 1240 -16.50 22.65 -39.58
CA ALA A 1240 -15.45 21.63 -39.65
C ALA A 1240 -15.87 20.25 -39.07
N LEU A 1241 -17.09 20.13 -38.53
CA LEU A 1241 -17.52 19.00 -37.69
C LEU A 1241 -18.40 17.93 -38.36
N HIS A 1242 -18.51 17.90 -39.69
CA HIS A 1242 -19.16 16.76 -40.38
C HIS A 1242 -18.23 15.67 -40.91
N VAL A 1243 -16.92 15.76 -40.66
CA VAL A 1243 -15.98 14.67 -41.01
C VAL A 1243 -14.97 14.56 -39.88
N VAL A 1244 -15.19 13.61 -38.96
CA VAL A 1244 -14.23 12.66 -38.34
C VAL A 1244 -14.94 12.09 -37.09
N GLN A 1245 -15.83 11.13 -37.32
CA GLN A 1245 -16.16 10.08 -36.34
C GLN A 1245 -16.33 8.78 -37.13
N ALA A 1246 -15.19 8.20 -37.49
CA ALA A 1246 -15.01 6.79 -37.85
C ALA A 1246 -13.50 6.51 -37.87
N ALA A 1247 -12.93 6.22 -36.70
CA ALA A 1247 -11.71 5.43 -36.47
C ALA A 1247 -11.59 5.13 -34.98
#